data_AF-A0A498M835-F1
#
_entry.id   AF-A0A498M835-F1
#
_cell.length_a   1.000
_cell.length_b   1.000
_cell.length_c   1.000
_cell.angle_alpha   90.00
_cell.angle_beta   90.00
_cell.angle_gamma   90.00
#
_symmetry.space_group_name_H-M   'P 1'
#
loop_
_entity.id
_entity.type
_entity.pdbx_description
1 polymer ?
#
loop_
_entity_poly.entity_id
_entity_poly.type
_entity_poly.pdbx_seq_one_letter_code
_entity_poly.pdbx_strand_id
1 'polypeptide(L)'
;MHQLFRLVLGQRDLSRAGDLFSLDDSEIEDCLSQALEEIKVISCAPDYLTNDNDQAVVEICITRITTAIRETGSIEKHGAALVSLWESCLEHNLQPQGKDEDTPHAKIASDITSCILQFVKLCCDSLSIRLEKLFCFYSNSLLCILGALYPDGTTGRDKSDDAVAPGESYTYTWHVKPEYAPTEADASCLTWIYHSHGDAPKDIASGLIGALLTCKQGTLDSSQKRSDVDEDFILMFSVVDENLSWYLEENIEKFCSDPDTAKNLIQDEVDEEFRESNLMHSINGYVYGNLPALKVCVGRPVSWHLFGIAGMQSFYEVSACGSSASPTETPGKERHFYIAAEEMIWDYAPSGMNYMTNESLIEGDSDSESYFSRDGGKLGGKYLKARYISYTDDTFTTKTHIAGSDKHLGILGPVIKAEAGDVIIVTFLNRATRDYSIQPHGLHYEKAYEGAKYQDGTQKAGASVAPGERFVYRWRVLEGPSSSDPACLSYLYYSAVDPVRDTNSGLFGPIQVCKKGVLDGSGHQHANKIQHEFFLLFSVMDENESWYLEKNIEEFGSSDSDPANEEFQESNKMHAVNGYMYGNLPGLDLCNGEHTMWHILGLGTEVDIHGVYFEGNTFQRDGMNRDTLSVFPHTTVTVSMTPDNNDPNPSNKVTQVFVFKNIPEQTVFFFS
;
A
#
# COMPACT_ATOMS: atom_id res chain seq x y z
N MET A 1 -32.20 16.97 27.41
CA MET A 1 -32.61 16.70 26.02
C MET A 1 -33.20 17.95 25.39
N HIS A 2 -32.68 18.34 24.22
CA HIS A 2 -33.21 19.44 23.41
C HIS A 2 -34.69 19.21 23.05
N GLN A 3 -35.48 20.28 22.91
CA GLN A 3 -36.93 20.19 22.74
C GLN A 3 -37.33 19.40 21.49
N LEU A 4 -36.57 19.52 20.40
CA LEU A 4 -36.83 18.78 19.17
C LEU A 4 -36.54 17.27 19.29
N PHE A 5 -35.41 16.88 19.90
CA PHE A 5 -35.15 15.46 20.18
C PHE A 5 -36.23 14.85 21.07
N ARG A 6 -36.74 15.60 22.06
CA ARG A 6 -37.83 15.14 22.93
C ARG A 6 -39.16 14.94 22.18
N LEU A 7 -39.42 15.69 21.12
CA LEU A 7 -40.61 15.53 20.29
C LEU A 7 -40.43 14.39 19.29
N VAL A 8 -39.27 14.32 18.63
CA VAL A 8 -38.99 13.30 17.60
C VAL A 8 -38.80 11.92 18.22
N LEU A 9 -37.91 11.77 19.22
CA LEU A 9 -37.71 10.50 19.93
C LEU A 9 -38.84 10.23 20.92
N GLY A 10 -39.18 11.20 21.77
CA GLY A 10 -40.16 10.99 22.85
C GLY A 10 -41.62 10.90 22.42
N GLN A 11 -42.03 11.52 21.31
CA GLN A 11 -43.40 11.44 20.78
C GLN A 11 -43.51 10.69 19.44
N ARG A 12 -42.39 10.14 18.94
CA ARG A 12 -42.33 9.42 17.64
C ARG A 12 -42.81 10.24 16.45
N ASP A 13 -42.64 11.56 16.52
CA ASP A 13 -43.13 12.50 15.51
C ASP A 13 -42.15 12.64 14.34
N LEU A 14 -42.28 11.75 13.36
CA LEU A 14 -41.45 11.73 12.14
C LEU A 14 -41.60 13.01 11.30
N SER A 15 -42.73 13.73 11.40
CA SER A 15 -42.98 14.94 10.60
C SER A 15 -42.03 16.09 10.94
N ARG A 16 -41.41 16.02 12.13
CA ARG A 16 -40.46 17.01 12.64
C ARG A 16 -39.02 16.52 12.68
N ALA A 17 -38.76 15.30 12.22
CA ALA A 17 -37.42 14.71 12.25
C ALA A 17 -36.43 15.47 11.34
N GLY A 18 -36.91 16.04 10.22
CA GLY A 18 -36.08 16.88 9.34
C GLY A 18 -35.61 18.19 9.98
N ASP A 19 -36.36 18.75 10.94
CA ASP A 19 -36.01 19.98 11.65
C ASP A 19 -34.73 19.81 12.49
N LEU A 20 -34.34 18.56 12.81
CA LEU A 20 -33.14 18.26 13.60
C LEU A 20 -31.84 18.69 12.89
N PHE A 21 -31.81 18.71 11.55
CA PHE A 21 -30.64 19.11 10.76
C PHE A 21 -30.50 20.63 10.62
N SER A 22 -31.48 21.40 11.10
CA SER A 22 -31.41 22.88 11.13
C SER A 22 -30.90 23.44 12.46
N LEU A 23 -30.59 22.58 13.42
CA LEU A 23 -30.02 22.97 14.71
C LEU A 23 -28.50 23.06 14.64
N ASP A 24 -27.92 24.04 15.33
CA ASP A 24 -26.46 24.14 15.47
C ASP A 24 -25.92 23.00 16.35
N ASP A 25 -24.79 22.41 15.97
CA ASP A 25 -24.21 21.24 16.63
C ASP A 25 -23.86 21.52 18.11
N SER A 26 -23.39 22.73 18.41
CA SER A 26 -23.07 23.17 19.78
C SER A 26 -24.29 23.29 20.69
N GLU A 27 -25.50 23.48 20.14
CA GLU A 27 -26.73 23.59 20.96
C GLU A 27 -27.27 22.23 21.42
N ILE A 28 -26.90 21.16 20.72
CA ILE A 28 -27.40 19.81 20.98
C ILE A 28 -26.36 18.89 21.63
N GLU A 29 -25.08 19.24 21.61
CA GLU A 29 -23.96 18.46 22.14
C GLU A 29 -24.24 17.89 23.54
N ASP A 30 -24.62 18.73 24.50
CA ASP A 30 -24.86 18.33 25.90
C ASP A 30 -25.96 17.29 26.08
N CYS A 31 -26.80 17.07 25.07
CA CYS A 31 -27.94 16.16 25.17
C CYS A 31 -27.86 14.90 24.32
N LEU A 32 -26.78 14.72 23.56
CA LEU A 32 -26.59 13.58 22.65
C LEU A 32 -26.55 12.24 23.40
N SER A 33 -25.86 12.14 24.55
CA SER A 33 -25.85 10.91 25.36
C SER A 33 -27.25 10.51 25.82
N GLN A 34 -28.09 11.50 26.18
CA GLN A 34 -29.46 11.23 26.61
C GLN A 34 -30.34 10.76 25.44
N ALA A 35 -30.10 11.30 24.23
CA ALA A 35 -30.81 10.89 23.02
C ALA A 35 -30.44 9.47 22.60
N LEU A 36 -29.16 9.08 22.70
CA LEU A 36 -28.70 7.70 22.45
C LEU A 36 -29.34 6.69 23.39
N GLU A 37 -29.52 7.04 24.68
CA GLU A 37 -30.20 6.17 25.63
C GLU A 37 -31.71 6.04 25.32
N GLU A 38 -32.37 7.11 24.89
CA GLU A 38 -33.75 7.02 24.42
C GLU A 38 -33.86 6.13 23.19
N ILE A 39 -32.94 6.26 22.22
CA ILE A 39 -32.86 5.40 21.02
C ILE A 39 -32.73 3.93 21.40
N LYS A 40 -31.87 3.61 22.38
CA LYS A 40 -31.70 2.24 22.90
C LYS A 40 -33.03 1.66 23.39
N VAL A 41 -33.84 2.46 24.09
CA VAL A 41 -35.18 2.03 24.55
C VAL A 41 -36.12 1.75 23.37
N ILE A 42 -36.02 2.52 22.28
CA ILE A 42 -36.81 2.28 21.05
C ILE A 42 -36.37 0.99 20.37
N SER A 43 -35.06 0.83 20.13
CA SER A 43 -34.51 -0.29 19.35
C SER A 43 -34.67 -1.64 20.05
N CYS A 44 -34.76 -1.65 21.38
CA CYS A 44 -35.01 -2.86 22.16
C CYS A 44 -36.51 -3.19 22.32
N ALA A 45 -37.42 -2.39 21.75
CA ALA A 45 -38.85 -2.68 21.82
C ALA A 45 -39.19 -3.92 20.97
N PRO A 46 -40.07 -4.83 21.46
CA PRO A 46 -40.36 -6.09 20.79
C PRO A 46 -41.06 -5.91 19.43
N ASP A 47 -41.68 -4.76 19.18
CA ASP A 47 -42.35 -4.39 17.92
C ASP A 47 -41.46 -3.59 16.96
N TYR A 48 -40.23 -3.23 17.35
CA TYR A 48 -39.32 -2.39 16.57
C TYR A 48 -39.07 -2.93 15.16
N LEU A 49 -38.84 -4.24 15.02
CA LEU A 49 -38.62 -4.90 13.72
C LEU A 49 -39.79 -4.79 12.73
N THR A 50 -40.98 -4.47 13.22
CA THR A 50 -42.21 -4.36 12.42
C THR A 50 -42.80 -2.94 12.38
N ASN A 51 -42.14 -1.98 13.02
CA ASN A 51 -42.61 -0.61 13.17
C ASN A 51 -41.72 0.36 12.37
N ASP A 52 -42.09 0.58 11.11
CA ASP A 52 -41.35 1.42 10.17
C ASP A 52 -41.20 2.88 10.66
N ASN A 53 -42.16 3.38 11.44
CA ASN A 53 -42.10 4.74 11.97
C ASN A 53 -41.01 4.88 13.04
N ASP A 54 -40.90 3.91 13.94
CA ASP A 54 -39.86 3.89 14.96
C ASP A 54 -38.47 3.64 14.35
N GLN A 55 -38.39 2.81 13.29
CA GLN A 55 -37.14 2.60 12.55
C GLN A 55 -36.64 3.90 11.89
N ALA A 56 -37.51 4.60 11.14
CA ALA A 56 -37.15 5.85 10.48
C ALA A 56 -36.78 6.96 11.47
N VAL A 57 -37.49 7.06 12.60
CA VAL A 57 -37.18 8.03 13.67
C VAL A 57 -35.80 7.74 14.27
N VAL A 58 -35.45 6.47 14.50
CA VAL A 58 -34.15 6.07 15.03
C VAL A 58 -33.02 6.36 14.04
N GLU A 59 -33.17 5.97 12.77
CA GLU A 59 -32.16 6.15 11.72
C GLU A 59 -31.82 7.64 11.53
N ILE A 60 -32.83 8.50 11.44
CA ILE A 60 -32.65 9.96 11.31
C ILE A 60 -31.95 10.54 12.56
N CYS A 61 -32.37 10.14 13.76
CA CYS A 61 -31.79 10.66 14.99
C CYS A 61 -30.35 10.19 15.19
N ILE A 62 -30.03 8.93 14.89
CA ILE A 62 -28.65 8.40 14.95
C ILE A 62 -27.76 9.16 13.98
N THR A 63 -28.19 9.31 12.72
CA THR A 63 -27.44 10.06 11.70
C THR A 63 -27.14 11.49 12.17
N ARG A 64 -28.14 12.17 12.77
CA ARG A 64 -27.91 13.53 13.29
C ARG A 64 -26.95 13.54 14.48
N ILE A 65 -27.08 12.60 15.41
CA ILE A 65 -26.22 12.51 16.60
C ILE A 65 -24.78 12.20 16.21
N THR A 66 -24.53 11.22 15.33
CA THR A 66 -23.18 10.86 14.88
C THR A 66 -22.54 11.99 14.07
N THR A 67 -23.33 12.73 13.28
CA THR A 67 -22.85 13.93 12.60
C THR A 67 -22.48 15.03 13.59
N ALA A 68 -23.32 15.32 14.59
CA ALA A 68 -23.02 16.36 15.58
C ALA A 68 -21.77 16.02 16.41
N ILE A 69 -21.62 14.78 16.87
CA ILE A 69 -20.40 14.31 17.57
C ILE A 69 -19.16 14.48 16.70
N ARG A 70 -19.30 14.26 15.39
CA ARG A 70 -18.21 14.39 14.43
C ARG A 70 -17.74 15.82 14.28
N GLU A 71 -18.67 16.74 14.04
CA GLU A 71 -18.36 18.16 13.82
C GLU A 71 -17.85 18.85 15.09
N THR A 72 -18.32 18.44 16.28
CA THR A 72 -17.87 19.01 17.55
C THR A 72 -16.62 18.34 18.15
N GLY A 73 -16.21 17.19 17.62
CA GLY A 73 -15.11 16.39 18.17
C GLY A 73 -15.37 15.87 19.58
N SER A 74 -16.62 15.73 20.03
CA SER A 74 -16.98 15.42 21.43
C SER A 74 -17.14 13.91 21.71
N ILE A 75 -16.42 13.06 20.98
CA ILE A 75 -16.54 11.59 21.07
C ILE A 75 -16.25 11.06 22.47
N GLU A 76 -15.28 11.62 23.20
CA GLU A 76 -14.90 11.18 24.55
C GLU A 76 -16.07 11.32 25.54
N LYS A 77 -16.91 12.34 25.36
CA LYS A 77 -18.06 12.65 26.20
C LYS A 77 -19.26 11.73 25.95
N HIS A 78 -19.39 11.24 24.71
CA HIS A 78 -20.56 10.47 24.26
C HIS A 78 -20.26 9.00 23.95
N GLY A 79 -18.99 8.61 23.93
CA GLY A 79 -18.52 7.27 23.53
C GLY A 79 -19.13 6.15 24.37
N ALA A 80 -19.28 6.34 25.68
CA ALA A 80 -19.91 5.35 26.55
C ALA A 80 -21.38 5.07 26.16
N ALA A 81 -22.12 6.10 25.73
CA ALA A 81 -23.51 5.95 25.29
C ALA A 81 -23.60 5.29 23.90
N LEU A 82 -22.68 5.62 22.99
CA LEU A 82 -22.56 4.98 21.68
C LEU A 82 -22.27 3.49 21.81
N VAL A 83 -21.29 3.11 22.64
CA VAL A 83 -20.94 1.71 22.90
C VAL A 83 -22.11 0.97 23.56
N SER A 84 -22.81 1.59 24.52
CA SER A 84 -24.00 1.00 25.17
C SER A 84 -25.14 0.70 24.19
N LEU A 85 -25.36 1.58 23.21
CA LEU A 85 -26.37 1.37 22.15
C LEU A 85 -25.91 0.29 21.15
N TRP A 86 -24.64 0.33 20.74
CA TRP A 86 -24.06 -0.69 19.87
C TRP A 86 -24.13 -2.10 20.47
N GLU A 87 -23.75 -2.25 21.75
CA GLU A 87 -23.84 -3.53 22.47
C GLU A 87 -25.27 -4.07 22.51
N SER A 88 -26.27 -3.20 22.68
CA SER A 88 -27.68 -3.64 22.63
C SER A 88 -28.12 -4.12 21.25
N CYS A 89 -27.52 -3.64 20.17
CA CYS A 89 -27.81 -4.14 18.82
C CYS A 89 -27.24 -5.55 18.60
N LEU A 90 -26.12 -5.90 19.24
CA LEU A 90 -25.51 -7.23 19.16
C LEU A 90 -26.35 -8.33 19.82
N GLU A 91 -27.26 -7.97 20.73
CA GLU A 91 -28.21 -8.91 21.34
C GLU A 91 -29.33 -9.34 20.36
N HIS A 92 -29.42 -8.70 19.19
CA HIS A 92 -30.40 -8.98 18.15
C HIS A 92 -29.76 -9.64 16.91
N ASN A 93 -30.59 -10.25 16.04
CA ASN A 93 -30.08 -10.92 14.84
C ASN A 93 -29.66 -9.90 13.77
N LEU A 94 -28.35 -9.85 13.50
CA LEU A 94 -27.75 -8.94 12.52
C LEU A 94 -27.58 -9.57 11.12
N GLN A 95 -27.97 -10.84 10.94
CA GLN A 95 -27.85 -11.49 9.64
C GLN A 95 -28.93 -10.98 8.66
N PRO A 96 -28.55 -10.62 7.42
CA PRO A 96 -29.50 -10.15 6.40
C PRO A 96 -30.51 -11.25 6.06
N GLN A 97 -31.79 -10.89 6.02
CA GLN A 97 -32.89 -11.84 5.75
C GLN A 97 -33.18 -12.02 4.24
N GLY A 98 -32.43 -11.36 3.35
CA GLY A 98 -32.57 -11.43 1.90
C GLY A 98 -31.36 -10.87 1.16
N LYS A 99 -31.35 -10.94 -0.18
CA LYS A 99 -30.40 -10.19 -1.02
C LYS A 99 -30.73 -8.71 -0.90
N ASP A 100 -29.82 -7.94 -0.31
CA ASP A 100 -29.80 -6.46 -0.25
C ASP A 100 -30.70 -5.76 0.80
N GLU A 101 -31.10 -6.43 1.89
CA GLU A 101 -31.75 -5.75 3.03
C GLU A 101 -31.05 -6.06 4.36
N ASP A 102 -30.32 -5.06 4.86
CA ASP A 102 -29.74 -5.06 6.22
C ASP A 102 -30.85 -4.96 7.27
N THR A 103 -30.70 -5.68 8.38
CA THR A 103 -31.65 -5.59 9.48
C THR A 103 -31.61 -4.19 10.12
N PRO A 104 -32.72 -3.69 10.70
CA PRO A 104 -32.74 -2.37 11.34
C PRO A 104 -31.64 -2.20 12.41
N HIS A 105 -31.35 -3.26 13.18
CA HIS A 105 -30.25 -3.29 14.15
C HIS A 105 -28.86 -3.29 13.50
N ALA A 106 -28.69 -3.88 12.31
CA ALA A 106 -27.43 -3.84 11.56
C ALA A 106 -27.13 -2.42 11.03
N LYS A 107 -28.16 -1.68 10.60
CA LYS A 107 -28.02 -0.27 10.19
C LYS A 107 -27.57 0.63 11.34
N ILE A 108 -28.24 0.50 12.50
CA ILE A 108 -27.84 1.20 13.73
C ILE A 108 -26.38 0.89 14.10
N ALA A 109 -26.03 -0.40 14.10
CA ALA A 109 -24.68 -0.85 14.44
C ALA A 109 -23.63 -0.28 13.46
N SER A 110 -23.95 -0.24 12.17
CA SER A 110 -23.09 0.32 11.11
C SER A 110 -22.82 1.81 11.31
N ASP A 111 -23.85 2.61 11.57
CA ASP A 111 -23.70 4.06 11.75
C ASP A 111 -22.88 4.42 13.00
N ILE A 112 -23.10 3.69 14.11
CA ILE A 112 -22.32 3.87 15.34
C ILE A 112 -20.88 3.44 15.11
N THR A 113 -20.67 2.30 14.42
CA THR A 113 -19.35 1.79 14.08
C THR A 113 -18.57 2.77 13.23
N SER A 114 -19.19 3.31 12.18
CA SER A 114 -18.59 4.34 11.31
C SER A 114 -18.17 5.58 12.12
N CYS A 115 -19.04 6.03 13.02
CA CYS A 115 -18.76 7.16 13.89
C CYS A 115 -17.58 6.88 14.85
N ILE A 116 -17.48 5.69 15.44
CA ILE A 116 -16.39 5.36 16.36
C ILE A 116 -15.06 5.19 15.60
N LEU A 117 -15.06 4.50 14.45
CA LEU A 117 -13.85 4.21 13.68
C LEU A 117 -13.16 5.47 13.15
N GLN A 118 -13.91 6.53 12.84
CA GLN A 118 -13.32 7.80 12.39
C GLN A 118 -12.54 8.55 13.50
N PHE A 119 -12.82 8.27 14.77
CA PHE A 119 -12.22 8.97 15.92
C PHE A 119 -11.13 8.17 16.66
N VAL A 120 -10.77 6.99 16.17
CA VAL A 120 -9.64 6.18 16.69
C VAL A 120 -8.30 6.95 16.69
N LYS A 121 -8.25 8.10 16.00
CA LYS A 121 -7.12 9.04 15.98
C LYS A 121 -6.88 9.81 17.31
N LEU A 122 -7.85 9.89 18.23
CA LEU A 122 -7.73 10.62 19.52
C LEU A 122 -8.20 9.74 20.72
N CYS A 123 -7.25 9.02 21.32
CA CYS A 123 -7.19 8.42 22.67
C CYS A 123 -8.30 7.47 23.23
N CYS A 124 -7.89 6.26 23.68
CA CYS A 124 -7.99 5.74 25.07
C CYS A 124 -7.97 4.18 25.12
N ASP A 125 -7.09 3.59 25.95
CA ASP A 125 -6.87 2.14 26.16
C ASP A 125 -8.13 1.32 26.47
N SER A 126 -9.20 1.98 26.96
CA SER A 126 -10.46 1.30 27.30
C SER A 126 -11.41 1.05 26.11
N LEU A 127 -11.25 1.82 25.01
CA LEU A 127 -12.07 1.70 23.80
C LEU A 127 -11.45 0.73 22.78
N SER A 128 -10.12 0.64 22.74
CA SER A 128 -9.35 -0.29 21.89
C SER A 128 -9.80 -1.74 22.10
N ILE A 129 -9.94 -2.15 23.36
CA ILE A 129 -10.34 -3.51 23.77
C ILE A 129 -11.77 -3.88 23.33
N ARG A 130 -12.67 -2.89 23.16
CA ARG A 130 -14.06 -3.16 22.73
C ARG A 130 -14.25 -3.11 21.21
N LEU A 131 -13.38 -2.41 20.49
CA LEU A 131 -13.36 -2.34 19.02
C LEU A 131 -12.79 -3.61 18.37
N GLU A 132 -11.92 -4.36 19.05
CA GLU A 132 -11.39 -5.65 18.55
C GLU A 132 -12.49 -6.71 18.32
N LYS A 133 -13.59 -6.66 19.08
CA LYS A 133 -14.76 -7.54 18.86
C LYS A 133 -15.42 -7.35 17.49
N LEU A 134 -15.34 -6.14 16.94
CA LEU A 134 -15.96 -5.78 15.66
C LEU A 134 -15.21 -6.40 14.47
N PHE A 135 -13.87 -6.42 14.52
CA PHE A 135 -13.02 -6.96 13.43
C PHE A 135 -13.04 -8.49 13.38
N CYS A 136 -13.09 -9.17 14.53
CA CYS A 136 -13.15 -10.65 14.59
C CYS A 136 -14.42 -11.25 13.99
N PHE A 137 -15.54 -10.52 13.95
CA PHE A 137 -16.80 -11.04 13.39
C PHE A 137 -16.84 -10.96 11.85
N TYR A 138 -16.13 -10.01 11.24
CA TYR A 138 -16.10 -9.83 9.79
C TYR A 138 -14.99 -10.63 9.08
N SER A 139 -13.89 -10.97 9.76
CA SER A 139 -12.73 -11.64 9.14
C SER A 139 -12.85 -13.16 9.02
N ASN A 140 -13.94 -13.80 9.49
CA ASN A 140 -14.11 -15.26 9.52
C ASN A 140 -12.89 -16.02 10.12
N SER A 141 -12.08 -15.33 10.92
CA SER A 141 -10.82 -15.81 11.45
C SER A 141 -11.02 -16.35 12.86
N LEU A 142 -11.74 -17.47 12.97
CA LEU A 142 -12.00 -18.12 14.26
C LEU A 142 -10.74 -18.73 14.90
N LEU A 143 -9.58 -18.68 14.22
CA LEU A 143 -8.31 -19.22 14.74
C LEU A 143 -7.62 -18.30 15.76
N CYS A 144 -7.98 -17.01 15.86
CA CYS A 144 -7.33 -16.04 16.75
C CYS A 144 -8.02 -15.85 18.12
N ILE A 145 -9.08 -16.59 18.41
CA ILE A 145 -10.00 -16.27 19.53
C ILE A 145 -9.54 -16.86 20.88
N LEU A 146 -8.66 -17.88 20.91
CA LEU A 146 -8.22 -18.56 22.13
C LEU A 146 -6.74 -18.28 22.41
N GLY A 147 -6.43 -17.65 23.55
CA GLY A 147 -5.09 -17.21 23.95
C GLY A 147 -4.82 -15.71 23.94
N ALA A 148 -5.87 -14.88 23.92
CA ALA A 148 -5.78 -13.41 23.91
C ALA A 148 -6.67 -12.81 24.99
N LEU A 149 -6.15 -11.87 25.77
CA LEU A 149 -6.87 -11.29 26.91
C LEU A 149 -7.83 -10.18 26.45
N TYR A 150 -9.10 -10.52 26.23
CA TYR A 150 -10.16 -9.53 25.98
C TYR A 150 -11.49 -9.91 26.67
N PRO A 151 -12.46 -8.98 26.81
CA PRO A 151 -13.74 -9.21 27.50
C PRO A 151 -14.71 -10.09 26.70
N ASP A 152 -14.40 -11.37 26.56
CA ASP A 152 -15.15 -12.38 25.82
C ASP A 152 -16.26 -13.09 26.62
N GLY A 153 -16.37 -12.82 27.92
CA GLY A 153 -17.36 -13.43 28.80
C GLY A 153 -17.00 -14.84 29.30
N THR A 154 -15.78 -15.31 29.02
CA THR A 154 -15.24 -16.56 29.57
C THR A 154 -14.76 -16.35 31.01
N THR A 155 -14.76 -17.41 31.83
CA THR A 155 -14.29 -17.33 33.23
C THR A 155 -13.58 -18.61 33.68
N GLY A 156 -12.68 -18.50 34.66
CA GLY A 156 -12.02 -19.66 35.26
C GLY A 156 -10.94 -20.28 34.37
N ARG A 157 -11.07 -21.56 34.01
CA ARG A 157 -10.08 -22.28 33.19
C ARG A 157 -9.98 -21.76 31.76
N ASP A 158 -11.06 -21.16 31.27
CA ASP A 158 -11.18 -20.64 29.91
C ASP A 158 -10.53 -19.26 29.73
N LYS A 159 -9.86 -18.75 30.78
CA LYS A 159 -8.94 -17.59 30.73
C LYS A 159 -7.49 -17.97 31.05
N SER A 160 -7.23 -19.25 31.30
CA SER A 160 -5.88 -19.71 31.66
C SER A 160 -4.96 -19.77 30.44
N ASP A 161 -5.53 -19.71 29.24
CA ASP A 161 -4.85 -19.52 27.96
C ASP A 161 -4.51 -18.05 27.65
N ASP A 162 -5.33 -17.10 28.14
CA ASP A 162 -5.22 -15.66 27.84
C ASP A 162 -3.95 -15.03 28.39
N ALA A 163 -3.44 -15.53 29.53
CA ALA A 163 -2.20 -15.06 30.14
C ALA A 163 -1.53 -16.19 30.92
N VAL A 164 -0.33 -16.60 30.48
CA VAL A 164 0.49 -17.61 31.15
C VAL A 164 1.54 -16.89 32.00
N ALA A 165 1.48 -17.06 33.33
CA ALA A 165 2.40 -16.36 34.22
C ALA A 165 3.85 -16.93 34.12
N PRO A 166 4.88 -16.13 34.46
CA PRO A 166 6.26 -16.61 34.44
C PRO A 166 6.46 -17.88 35.28
N GLY A 167 6.94 -18.95 34.64
CA GLY A 167 7.17 -20.25 35.29
C GLY A 167 5.97 -21.21 35.24
N GLU A 168 4.83 -20.79 34.71
CA GLU A 168 3.67 -21.65 34.43
C GLU A 168 3.75 -22.28 33.03
N SER A 169 2.93 -23.30 32.80
CA SER A 169 2.84 -23.97 31.50
C SER A 169 1.39 -24.19 31.12
N TYR A 170 1.03 -23.83 29.89
CA TYR A 170 -0.27 -24.09 29.29
C TYR A 170 -0.13 -24.94 28.03
N THR A 171 -1.17 -25.67 27.64
CA THR A 171 -1.19 -26.48 26.41
C THR A 171 -2.35 -26.05 25.52
N TYR A 172 -2.02 -25.32 24.45
CA TYR A 172 -2.97 -24.92 23.43
C TYR A 172 -3.35 -26.12 22.55
N THR A 173 -4.65 -26.28 22.27
CA THR A 173 -5.15 -27.34 21.38
C THR A 173 -5.90 -26.70 20.21
N TRP A 174 -5.31 -26.75 19.02
CA TRP A 174 -5.92 -26.23 17.80
C TRP A 174 -6.38 -27.36 16.89
N HIS A 175 -7.61 -27.26 16.38
CA HIS A 175 -8.14 -28.20 15.42
C HIS A 175 -8.09 -27.59 14.02
N VAL A 176 -7.19 -28.10 13.17
CA VAL A 176 -7.12 -27.71 11.76
C VAL A 176 -8.27 -28.38 11.01
N LYS A 177 -9.39 -27.67 10.88
CA LYS A 177 -10.55 -28.11 10.11
C LYS A 177 -10.31 -27.95 8.61
N PRO A 178 -11.03 -28.71 7.76
CA PRO A 178 -10.92 -28.59 6.30
C PRO A 178 -11.20 -27.17 5.78
N GLU A 179 -12.04 -26.39 6.48
CA GLU A 179 -12.34 -24.99 6.15
C GLU A 179 -11.15 -24.02 6.33
N TYR A 180 -10.13 -24.41 7.11
CA TYR A 180 -8.88 -23.64 7.34
C TYR A 180 -7.67 -24.27 6.63
N ALA A 181 -7.90 -25.37 5.92
CA ALA A 181 -6.89 -26.03 5.11
C ALA A 181 -6.88 -25.44 3.70
N PRO A 182 -5.75 -25.50 2.98
CA PRO A 182 -5.70 -25.02 1.61
C PRO A 182 -6.74 -25.70 0.72
N THR A 183 -7.49 -24.91 -0.06
CA THR A 183 -8.46 -25.41 -1.03
C THR A 183 -7.75 -26.02 -2.25
N GLU A 184 -8.50 -26.65 -3.17
CA GLU A 184 -7.90 -27.25 -4.37
C GLU A 184 -7.14 -26.24 -5.22
N ALA A 185 -7.62 -25.00 -5.31
CA ALA A 185 -6.99 -23.92 -6.07
C ALA A 185 -5.76 -23.32 -5.36
N ASP A 186 -5.68 -23.46 -4.04
CA ASP A 186 -4.57 -22.92 -3.26
C ASP A 186 -3.28 -23.75 -3.43
N ALA A 187 -2.16 -23.16 -3.02
CA ALA A 187 -0.88 -23.86 -2.90
C ALA A 187 -0.97 -25.08 -1.95
N SER A 188 0.02 -25.98 -2.01
CA SER A 188 0.06 -27.17 -1.14
C SER A 188 0.02 -26.83 0.35
N CYS A 189 0.61 -25.70 0.74
CA CYS A 189 0.62 -25.17 2.10
C CYS A 189 0.36 -23.66 2.09
N LEU A 190 -0.40 -23.18 3.08
CA LEU A 190 -0.66 -21.77 3.35
C LEU A 190 0.11 -21.32 4.59
N THR A 191 0.51 -20.05 4.60
CA THR A 191 1.23 -19.43 5.71
C THR A 191 0.29 -18.67 6.61
N TRP A 192 0.40 -18.95 7.90
CA TRP A 192 -0.26 -18.25 9.00
C TRP A 192 0.80 -17.82 10.01
N ILE A 193 0.40 -17.04 11.00
CA ILE A 193 1.25 -16.62 12.10
C ILE A 193 0.66 -17.04 13.44
N TYR A 194 1.53 -17.17 14.44
CA TYR A 194 1.14 -17.22 15.84
C TYR A 194 2.00 -16.21 16.60
N HIS A 195 1.42 -15.57 17.60
CA HIS A 195 2.13 -14.61 18.46
C HIS A 195 1.54 -14.62 19.86
N SER A 196 2.25 -14.03 20.82
CA SER A 196 1.67 -13.76 22.14
C SER A 196 0.74 -12.55 22.07
N HIS A 197 -0.30 -12.55 22.92
CA HIS A 197 -1.41 -11.61 22.82
C HIS A 197 -1.85 -11.10 24.20
N GLY A 198 -0.89 -10.92 25.12
CA GLY A 198 -1.12 -10.21 26.37
C GLY A 198 -1.20 -8.70 26.11
N ASP A 199 -0.17 -8.17 25.44
CA ASP A 199 -0.14 -6.87 24.78
C ASP A 199 0.50 -7.10 23.41
N ALA A 200 -0.31 -7.45 22.41
CA ALA A 200 0.19 -8.02 21.16
C ALA A 200 1.27 -7.14 20.46
N PRO A 201 1.10 -5.80 20.33
CA PRO A 201 2.16 -4.95 19.78
C PRO A 201 3.49 -5.05 20.54
N LYS A 202 3.47 -4.98 21.88
CA LYS A 202 4.68 -5.07 22.70
C LYS A 202 5.28 -6.47 22.72
N ASP A 203 4.44 -7.49 22.79
CA ASP A 203 4.83 -8.89 22.79
C ASP A 203 5.54 -9.27 21.49
N ILE A 204 5.00 -8.83 20.35
CA ILE A 204 5.60 -9.02 19.02
C ILE A 204 6.90 -8.22 18.91
N ALA A 205 6.93 -6.96 19.32
CA ALA A 205 8.14 -6.13 19.33
C ALA A 205 9.25 -6.75 20.21
N SER A 206 8.86 -7.41 21.30
CA SER A 206 9.77 -8.16 22.19
C SER A 206 10.22 -9.52 21.60
N GLY A 207 9.70 -9.90 20.42
CA GLY A 207 10.12 -11.07 19.65
C GLY A 207 9.21 -12.30 19.74
N LEU A 208 8.02 -12.21 20.36
CA LEU A 208 7.11 -13.35 20.54
C LEU A 208 6.21 -13.58 19.31
N ILE A 209 6.82 -13.96 18.19
CA ILE A 209 6.15 -14.23 16.92
C ILE A 209 6.74 -15.46 16.22
N GLY A 210 5.91 -16.19 15.47
CA GLY A 210 6.34 -17.30 14.63
C GLY A 210 5.34 -17.63 13.53
N ALA A 211 5.74 -18.53 12.64
CA ALA A 211 4.91 -18.95 11.52
C ALA A 211 4.25 -20.31 11.77
N LEU A 212 3.00 -20.44 11.33
CA LEU A 212 2.22 -21.67 11.33
C LEU A 212 1.87 -22.02 9.89
N LEU A 213 2.18 -23.23 9.44
CA LEU A 213 1.82 -23.68 8.10
C LEU A 213 0.63 -24.66 8.16
N THR A 214 -0.42 -24.42 7.37
CA THR A 214 -1.47 -25.42 7.15
C THR A 214 -1.32 -26.01 5.76
N CYS A 215 -1.28 -27.34 5.65
CA CYS A 215 -0.98 -28.04 4.40
C CYS A 215 -2.10 -29.00 4.00
N LYS A 216 -2.21 -29.27 2.69
CA LYS A 216 -3.07 -30.34 2.17
C LYS A 216 -2.66 -31.69 2.76
N GLN A 217 -3.65 -32.54 3.03
CA GLN A 217 -3.41 -33.84 3.65
C GLN A 217 -2.45 -34.69 2.80
N GLY A 218 -1.39 -35.21 3.41
CA GLY A 218 -0.38 -36.05 2.75
C GLY A 218 0.83 -35.30 2.19
N THR A 219 0.86 -33.96 2.27
CA THR A 219 2.01 -33.14 1.82
C THR A 219 3.21 -33.25 2.77
N LEU A 220 2.93 -33.34 4.07
CA LEU A 220 3.93 -33.41 5.14
C LEU A 220 4.31 -34.86 5.46
N ASP A 221 5.60 -35.10 5.67
CA ASP A 221 6.12 -36.37 6.18
C ASP A 221 5.97 -36.46 7.72
N SER A 222 6.42 -37.58 8.30
CA SER A 222 6.38 -37.82 9.75
C SER A 222 7.21 -36.83 10.58
N SER A 223 8.14 -36.12 9.93
CA SER A 223 9.03 -35.11 10.52
C SER A 223 8.53 -33.69 10.27
N GLN A 224 7.31 -33.54 9.74
CA GLN A 224 6.72 -32.24 9.35
C GLN A 224 7.51 -31.52 8.25
N LYS A 225 8.32 -32.25 7.47
CA LYS A 225 8.94 -31.71 6.26
C LYS A 225 8.02 -31.94 5.08
N ARG A 226 7.96 -30.97 4.17
CA ARG A 226 7.24 -31.09 2.90
C ARG A 226 7.94 -32.08 1.96
N SER A 227 7.13 -32.91 1.30
CA SER A 227 7.60 -33.92 0.34
C SER A 227 7.58 -33.44 -1.11
N ASP A 228 6.89 -32.33 -1.41
CA ASP A 228 6.73 -31.77 -2.75
C ASP A 228 7.82 -30.77 -3.15
N VAL A 229 8.62 -30.30 -2.18
CA VAL A 229 9.71 -29.33 -2.40
C VAL A 229 11.02 -29.83 -1.79
N ASP A 230 12.15 -29.43 -2.37
CA ASP A 230 13.48 -29.80 -1.85
C ASP A 230 13.82 -28.95 -0.61
N GLU A 231 13.53 -27.64 -0.69
CA GLU A 231 13.74 -26.66 0.38
C GLU A 231 12.48 -25.82 0.61
N ASP A 232 12.25 -25.45 1.88
CA ASP A 232 11.09 -24.68 2.34
C ASP A 232 11.56 -23.61 3.34
N PHE A 233 11.42 -22.33 2.98
CA PHE A 233 11.90 -21.20 3.78
C PHE A 233 10.76 -20.36 4.32
N ILE A 234 10.93 -19.88 5.55
CA ILE A 234 10.00 -18.96 6.21
C ILE A 234 10.75 -17.65 6.46
N LEU A 235 10.26 -16.55 5.87
CA LEU A 235 10.84 -15.23 6.04
C LEU A 235 9.79 -14.25 6.56
N MET A 236 10.09 -13.69 7.74
CA MET A 236 9.41 -12.56 8.34
C MET A 236 10.15 -11.29 7.93
N PHE A 237 9.49 -10.41 7.18
CA PHE A 237 9.94 -9.04 7.00
C PHE A 237 9.36 -8.23 8.17
N SER A 238 10.15 -7.58 9.02
CA SER A 238 9.58 -6.68 10.03
C SER A 238 10.47 -5.48 10.30
N VAL A 239 9.88 -4.30 10.50
CA VAL A 239 10.47 -3.25 11.32
C VAL A 239 10.20 -3.64 12.76
N VAL A 240 11.24 -4.10 13.47
CA VAL A 240 11.12 -4.45 14.89
C VAL A 240 11.35 -3.16 15.68
N ASP A 241 10.26 -2.57 16.18
CA ASP A 241 10.31 -1.36 16.99
C ASP A 241 10.68 -1.69 18.45
N GLU A 242 11.97 -1.57 18.78
CA GLU A 242 12.45 -1.81 20.14
C GLU A 242 11.97 -0.75 21.15
N ASN A 243 11.41 0.38 20.69
CA ASN A 243 10.79 1.36 21.58
C ASN A 243 9.50 0.80 22.23
N LEU A 244 8.84 -0.17 21.58
CA LEU A 244 7.66 -0.86 22.11
C LEU A 244 7.99 -2.12 22.93
N SER A 245 9.26 -2.55 22.91
CA SER A 245 9.71 -3.77 23.59
C SER A 245 9.53 -3.67 25.11
N TRP A 246 9.10 -4.77 25.73
CA TRP A 246 9.07 -4.90 27.19
C TRP A 246 10.45 -4.70 27.83
N TYR A 247 11.50 -4.91 27.03
CA TYR A 247 12.89 -4.90 27.49
C TYR A 247 13.61 -3.57 27.20
N LEU A 248 12.92 -2.52 26.77
CA LEU A 248 13.55 -1.23 26.43
C LEU A 248 14.39 -0.66 27.58
N GLU A 249 13.82 -0.57 28.79
CA GLU A 249 14.54 -0.04 29.96
C GLU A 249 15.78 -0.87 30.31
N GLU A 250 15.66 -2.21 30.27
CA GLU A 250 16.77 -3.13 30.53
C GLU A 250 17.87 -3.01 29.45
N ASN A 251 17.48 -2.83 28.19
CA ASN A 251 18.40 -2.62 27.08
C ASN A 251 19.17 -1.31 27.25
N ILE A 252 18.50 -0.24 27.67
CA ILE A 252 19.15 1.06 27.92
C ILE A 252 20.16 0.95 29.07
N GLU A 253 19.78 0.34 30.20
CA GLU A 253 20.68 0.17 31.33
C GLU A 253 21.93 -0.66 30.99
N LYS A 254 21.79 -1.61 30.06
CA LYS A 254 22.84 -2.55 29.72
C LYS A 254 23.75 -2.08 28.58
N PHE A 255 23.20 -1.39 27.59
CA PHE A 255 23.90 -1.08 26.34
C PHE A 255 24.21 0.40 26.16
N CYS A 256 23.48 1.32 26.81
CA CYS A 256 23.81 2.74 26.75
C CYS A 256 25.00 3.07 27.65
N SER A 257 25.93 3.89 27.15
CA SER A 257 27.10 4.34 27.93
C SER A 257 26.71 5.33 29.03
N ASP A 258 25.62 6.07 28.83
CA ASP A 258 25.01 6.98 29.80
C ASP A 258 23.49 6.73 29.85
N PRO A 259 23.03 5.80 30.72
CA PRO A 259 21.62 5.45 30.82
C PRO A 259 20.74 6.58 31.32
N ASP A 260 21.27 7.49 32.15
CA ASP A 260 20.46 8.58 32.73
C ASP A 260 20.07 9.59 31.65
N THR A 261 20.99 9.92 30.74
CA THR A 261 20.68 10.76 29.58
C THR A 261 19.68 10.09 28.63
N ALA A 262 19.88 8.81 28.30
CA ALA A 262 18.96 8.06 27.42
C ALA A 262 17.54 7.93 28.01
N LYS A 263 17.42 7.72 29.33
CA LYS A 263 16.12 7.67 30.02
C LYS A 263 15.39 9.02 30.01
N ASN A 264 16.12 10.14 30.03
CA ASN A 264 15.50 11.47 29.90
C ASN A 264 14.95 11.70 28.49
N LEU A 265 15.63 11.19 27.44
CA LEU A 265 15.15 11.28 26.06
C LEU A 265 13.81 10.56 25.82
N ILE A 266 13.53 9.50 26.59
CA ILE A 266 12.23 8.81 26.56
C ILE A 266 11.13 9.65 27.23
N GLN A 267 11.43 10.34 28.33
CA GLN A 267 10.43 11.11 29.09
C GLN A 267 9.98 12.38 28.37
N ASP A 268 10.84 12.95 27.52
CA ASP A 268 10.55 14.19 26.81
C ASP A 268 9.76 13.98 25.51
N GLU A 269 9.43 12.75 25.09
CA GLU A 269 8.64 12.38 23.88
C GLU A 269 9.10 12.98 22.52
N VAL A 270 10.25 13.65 22.44
CA VAL A 270 10.58 14.53 21.29
C VAL A 270 11.84 14.12 20.51
N ASP A 271 12.68 13.18 21.00
CA ASP A 271 13.89 12.79 20.25
C ASP A 271 13.58 11.72 19.19
N GLU A 272 13.23 12.18 17.99
CA GLU A 272 12.96 11.31 16.84
C GLU A 272 14.20 10.50 16.41
N GLU A 273 15.41 11.04 16.55
CA GLU A 273 16.65 10.35 16.16
C GLU A 273 16.91 9.14 17.07
N PHE A 274 16.66 9.28 18.38
CA PHE A 274 16.75 8.16 19.31
C PHE A 274 15.72 7.06 18.99
N ARG A 275 14.47 7.44 18.71
CA ARG A 275 13.41 6.48 18.38
C ARG A 275 13.70 5.74 17.08
N GLU A 276 14.12 6.47 16.05
CA GLU A 276 14.49 5.91 14.75
C GLU A 276 15.65 4.92 14.89
N SER A 277 16.63 5.22 15.76
CA SER A 277 17.77 4.31 16.00
C SER A 277 17.37 2.94 16.56
N ASN A 278 16.19 2.85 17.18
CA ASN A 278 15.62 1.64 17.75
C ASN A 278 14.65 0.91 16.78
N LEU A 279 14.42 1.46 15.58
CA LEU A 279 13.63 0.81 14.53
C LEU A 279 14.51 -0.15 13.72
N MET A 280 14.37 -1.44 13.99
CA MET A 280 15.21 -2.46 13.39
C MET A 280 14.53 -3.08 12.16
N HIS A 281 14.70 -2.46 11.00
CA HIS A 281 14.27 -3.00 9.70
C HIS A 281 15.00 -4.33 9.43
N SER A 282 14.31 -5.47 9.45
CA SER A 282 14.97 -6.77 9.50
C SER A 282 14.25 -7.86 8.70
N ILE A 283 14.99 -8.92 8.35
CA ILE A 283 14.42 -10.19 7.89
C ILE A 283 14.75 -11.26 8.94
N ASN A 284 13.73 -11.86 9.55
CA ASN A 284 13.87 -12.79 10.68
C ASN A 284 14.74 -12.23 11.83
N GLY A 285 14.71 -10.92 12.08
CA GLY A 285 15.54 -10.24 13.08
C GLY A 285 16.99 -9.97 12.66
N TYR A 286 17.37 -10.27 11.41
CA TYR A 286 18.68 -9.93 10.85
C TYR A 286 18.62 -8.67 10.01
N VAL A 287 19.52 -7.72 10.30
CA VAL A 287 19.65 -6.43 9.61
C VAL A 287 20.86 -6.41 8.67
N TYR A 288 20.84 -5.55 7.65
CA TYR A 288 21.96 -5.26 6.75
C TYR A 288 22.65 -6.50 6.13
N GLY A 289 21.85 -7.49 5.71
CA GLY A 289 22.36 -8.69 5.03
C GLY A 289 23.05 -9.71 5.93
N ASN A 290 22.88 -9.62 7.26
CA ASN A 290 23.45 -10.59 8.21
C ASN A 290 22.69 -11.91 8.32
N LEU A 291 21.58 -12.08 7.58
CA LEU A 291 20.84 -13.34 7.55
C LEU A 291 21.78 -14.45 7.03
N PRO A 292 21.85 -15.62 7.71
CA PRO A 292 22.63 -16.74 7.22
C PRO A 292 22.23 -17.13 5.79
N ALA A 293 23.23 -17.43 4.95
CA ALA A 293 23.01 -17.70 3.53
C ALA A 293 21.97 -18.81 3.30
N LEU A 294 20.89 -18.47 2.60
CA LEU A 294 19.84 -19.40 2.21
C LEU A 294 20.30 -20.15 0.95
N LYS A 295 20.60 -21.45 1.09
CA LYS A 295 21.20 -22.24 0.01
C LYS A 295 20.14 -23.00 -0.77
N VAL A 296 20.12 -22.83 -2.07
CA VAL A 296 19.22 -23.55 -2.99
C VAL A 296 19.99 -24.17 -4.14
N CYS A 297 19.42 -25.23 -4.73
CA CYS A 297 20.00 -25.92 -5.88
C CYS A 297 19.31 -25.50 -7.18
N VAL A 298 20.09 -25.29 -8.24
CA VAL A 298 19.56 -24.94 -9.58
C VAL A 298 18.59 -26.01 -10.06
N GLY A 299 17.39 -25.57 -10.47
CA GLY A 299 16.35 -26.41 -11.07
C GLY A 299 15.58 -27.28 -10.08
N ARG A 300 15.75 -27.05 -8.78
CA ARG A 300 14.98 -27.73 -7.72
C ARG A 300 13.79 -26.87 -7.25
N PRO A 301 12.63 -27.48 -6.95
CA PRO A 301 11.48 -26.75 -6.43
C PRO A 301 11.77 -26.23 -5.02
N VAL A 302 11.51 -24.94 -4.81
CA VAL A 302 11.66 -24.25 -3.52
C VAL A 302 10.35 -23.56 -3.19
N SER A 303 9.92 -23.64 -1.94
CA SER A 303 8.77 -22.88 -1.42
C SER A 303 9.25 -21.76 -0.51
N TRP A 304 8.63 -20.59 -0.65
CA TRP A 304 8.91 -19.40 0.15
C TRP A 304 7.62 -18.97 0.85
N HIS A 305 7.61 -19.05 2.17
CA HIS A 305 6.54 -18.62 3.04
C HIS A 305 6.90 -17.25 3.61
N LEU A 306 6.34 -16.20 3.00
CA LEU A 306 6.63 -14.82 3.34
C LEU A 306 5.46 -14.25 4.14
N PHE A 307 5.77 -13.60 5.25
CA PHE A 307 4.83 -12.77 6.01
C PHE A 307 5.59 -11.55 6.49
N GLY A 308 4.92 -10.44 6.78
CA GLY A 308 5.66 -9.29 7.26
C GLY A 308 4.85 -8.15 7.83
N ILE A 309 5.60 -7.30 8.50
CA ILE A 309 5.26 -6.09 9.23
C ILE A 309 6.35 -5.03 8.84
N ALA A 310 6.60 -4.84 7.52
CA ALA A 310 7.63 -4.01 6.84
C ALA A 310 9.02 -4.65 6.56
N GLY A 311 9.81 -4.21 5.56
CA GLY A 311 10.89 -5.04 4.96
C GLY A 311 12.27 -4.42 4.66
N MET A 312 13.29 -5.29 4.48
CA MET A 312 14.73 -4.99 4.29
C MET A 312 15.43 -5.95 3.29
N GLN A 313 16.78 -5.94 3.21
CA GLN A 313 17.61 -6.69 2.26
C GLN A 313 18.22 -7.98 2.85
N SER A 314 18.33 -9.03 2.04
CA SER A 314 19.01 -10.30 2.40
C SER A 314 19.59 -11.00 1.16
N PHE A 315 20.44 -12.01 1.38
CA PHE A 315 21.11 -12.79 0.34
C PHE A 315 20.68 -14.26 0.34
N TYR A 316 20.55 -14.84 -0.86
CA TYR A 316 20.39 -16.28 -1.06
C TYR A 316 21.41 -16.79 -2.09
N GLU A 317 21.91 -18.01 -1.90
CA GLU A 317 22.94 -18.63 -2.73
C GLU A 317 22.34 -19.76 -3.57
N VAL A 318 22.46 -19.65 -4.89
CA VAL A 318 22.04 -20.71 -5.83
C VAL A 318 23.26 -21.48 -6.31
N SER A 319 23.32 -22.79 -6.03
CA SER A 319 24.45 -23.65 -6.41
C SER A 319 24.07 -24.71 -7.44
N ALA A 320 25.01 -25.09 -8.30
CA ALA A 320 24.74 -25.95 -9.46
C ALA A 320 24.39 -27.41 -9.10
N CYS A 321 24.67 -27.87 -7.88
CA CYS A 321 24.33 -29.20 -7.33
C CYS A 321 24.45 -30.42 -8.27
N GLY A 322 25.30 -30.38 -9.31
CA GLY A 322 25.44 -31.44 -10.31
C GLY A 322 24.36 -31.44 -11.43
N SER A 323 23.47 -30.46 -11.45
CA SER A 323 22.43 -30.27 -12.47
C SER A 323 23.01 -29.57 -13.71
N SER A 324 23.06 -30.24 -14.86
CA SER A 324 23.32 -29.58 -16.15
C SER A 324 21.99 -29.04 -16.72
N ALA A 325 21.48 -27.93 -16.18
CA ALA A 325 20.34 -27.26 -16.78
C ALA A 325 20.76 -26.65 -18.12
N SER A 326 20.43 -27.33 -19.22
CA SER A 326 20.56 -26.78 -20.57
C SER A 326 19.36 -25.89 -20.88
N PRO A 327 19.52 -24.69 -21.46
CA PRO A 327 18.38 -23.95 -21.99
C PRO A 327 17.74 -24.77 -23.13
N THR A 328 16.54 -25.27 -22.92
CA THR A 328 15.86 -26.19 -23.85
C THR A 328 15.16 -25.46 -25.01
N GLU A 329 15.08 -24.13 -24.96
CA GLU A 329 14.33 -23.34 -25.95
C GLU A 329 15.23 -22.61 -26.96
N THR A 330 14.81 -22.65 -28.23
CA THR A 330 15.38 -21.81 -29.29
C THR A 330 15.25 -20.34 -28.93
N PRO A 331 16.33 -19.53 -29.01
CA PRO A 331 16.26 -18.10 -28.74
C PRO A 331 15.21 -17.44 -29.62
N GLY A 332 14.37 -16.60 -29.02
CA GLY A 332 13.44 -15.71 -29.71
C GLY A 332 14.18 -14.59 -30.45
N LYS A 333 13.45 -13.52 -30.78
CA LYS A 333 14.00 -12.38 -31.53
C LYS A 333 14.88 -11.53 -30.63
N GLU A 334 16.01 -11.05 -31.16
CA GLU A 334 16.79 -10.00 -30.49
C GLU A 334 16.13 -8.64 -30.73
N ARG A 335 15.83 -7.92 -29.64
CA ARG A 335 15.22 -6.58 -29.67
C ARG A 335 16.21 -5.57 -29.11
N HIS A 336 16.59 -4.60 -29.93
CA HIS A 336 17.57 -3.58 -29.57
C HIS A 336 16.87 -2.28 -29.17
N PHE A 337 17.26 -1.74 -28.03
CA PHE A 337 16.81 -0.46 -27.50
C PHE A 337 18.02 0.44 -27.23
N TYR A 338 17.91 1.71 -27.61
CA TYR A 338 18.94 2.73 -27.34
C TYR A 338 18.35 3.74 -26.37
N ILE A 339 18.88 3.79 -25.15
CA ILE A 339 18.35 4.59 -24.06
C ILE A 339 19.48 5.43 -23.46
N ALA A 340 19.23 6.71 -23.20
CA ALA A 340 20.17 7.56 -22.49
C ALA A 340 19.54 8.16 -21.23
N ALA A 341 20.34 8.32 -20.18
CA ALA A 341 19.96 9.14 -19.03
C ALA A 341 20.35 10.59 -19.32
N GLU A 342 19.39 11.51 -19.27
CA GLU A 342 19.59 12.94 -19.52
C GLU A 342 18.99 13.79 -18.41
N GLU A 343 19.68 14.87 -18.06
CA GLU A 343 19.20 15.86 -17.11
C GLU A 343 18.22 16.83 -17.79
N MET A 344 17.11 17.13 -17.13
CA MET A 344 16.10 18.05 -17.61
C MET A 344 15.38 18.74 -16.45
N ILE A 345 14.86 19.94 -16.69
CA ILE A 345 13.92 20.58 -15.77
C ILE A 345 12.55 19.93 -15.99
N TRP A 346 12.03 19.33 -14.93
CA TRP A 346 10.69 18.76 -14.87
C TRP A 346 9.73 19.73 -14.18
N ASP A 347 8.53 19.86 -14.73
CA ASP A 347 7.45 20.70 -14.20
C ASP A 347 6.27 19.80 -13.87
N TYR A 348 5.97 19.65 -12.58
CA TYR A 348 4.92 18.75 -12.08
C TYR A 348 3.51 19.22 -12.44
N ALA A 349 3.33 20.51 -12.73
CA ALA A 349 2.04 21.04 -13.16
C ALA A 349 2.22 22.21 -14.14
N PRO A 350 2.51 21.93 -15.43
CA PRO A 350 2.85 22.96 -16.41
C PRO A 350 1.77 24.01 -16.66
N SER A 351 0.50 23.71 -16.35
CA SER A 351 -0.60 24.68 -16.49
C SER A 351 -0.62 25.73 -15.39
N GLY A 352 0.00 25.47 -14.23
CA GLY A 352 -0.14 26.29 -13.02
C GLY A 352 -1.54 26.24 -12.38
N MET A 353 -2.43 25.39 -12.89
CA MET A 353 -3.83 25.30 -12.47
C MET A 353 -4.14 23.91 -11.92
N ASN A 354 -5.01 23.86 -10.92
CA ASN A 354 -5.66 22.65 -10.48
C ASN A 354 -6.89 22.41 -11.38
N TYR A 355 -6.85 21.39 -12.23
CA TYR A 355 -7.98 21.12 -13.15
C TYR A 355 -9.22 20.54 -12.45
N MET A 356 -9.11 20.09 -11.19
CA MET A 356 -10.24 19.56 -10.43
C MET A 356 -11.10 20.67 -9.82
N THR A 357 -10.47 21.74 -9.32
CA THR A 357 -11.17 22.92 -8.77
C THR A 357 -11.23 24.10 -9.73
N ASN A 358 -10.43 24.06 -10.81
CA ASN A 358 -10.22 25.14 -11.78
C ASN A 358 -9.67 26.43 -11.13
N GLU A 359 -8.84 26.28 -10.11
CA GLU A 359 -8.17 27.34 -9.34
C GLU A 359 -6.66 27.33 -9.58
N SER A 360 -5.98 28.40 -9.15
CA SER A 360 -4.53 28.51 -9.25
C SER A 360 -3.85 27.63 -8.20
N LEU A 361 -2.76 26.94 -8.56
CA LEU A 361 -2.04 26.08 -7.61
C LEU A 361 -1.37 26.84 -6.46
N ILE A 362 -1.22 28.16 -6.59
CA ILE A 362 -0.62 29.05 -5.59
C ILE A 362 -1.66 29.92 -4.87
N GLU A 363 -2.94 29.54 -4.94
CA GLU A 363 -3.99 30.25 -4.21
C GLU A 363 -3.84 29.99 -2.70
N GLY A 364 -3.84 31.07 -1.90
CA GLY A 364 -3.63 30.99 -0.45
C GLY A 364 -4.69 30.12 0.22
N ASP A 365 -4.27 29.34 1.22
CA ASP A 365 -5.08 28.36 1.96
C ASP A 365 -5.55 27.14 1.15
N SER A 366 -5.05 26.93 -0.08
CA SER A 366 -5.29 25.69 -0.85
C SER A 366 -4.28 24.59 -0.51
N ASP A 367 -4.68 23.32 -0.57
CA ASP A 367 -3.75 22.20 -0.34
C ASP A 367 -2.58 22.19 -1.33
N SER A 368 -2.79 22.67 -2.57
CA SER A 368 -1.76 22.77 -3.61
C SER A 368 -0.68 23.81 -3.31
N GLU A 369 -1.01 24.85 -2.52
CA GLU A 369 -0.10 25.94 -2.20
C GLU A 369 1.14 25.43 -1.47
N SER A 370 0.96 24.43 -0.60
CA SER A 370 2.05 23.80 0.15
C SER A 370 3.17 23.22 -0.73
N TYR A 371 2.85 22.77 -1.95
CA TYR A 371 3.80 22.16 -2.90
C TYR A 371 4.25 23.11 -4.01
N PHE A 372 3.38 24.03 -4.45
CA PHE A 372 3.63 24.86 -5.63
C PHE A 372 4.03 26.31 -5.30
N SER A 373 3.78 26.76 -4.07
CA SER A 373 4.23 28.06 -3.59
C SER A 373 5.76 28.12 -3.49
N ARG A 374 6.29 29.33 -3.61
CA ARG A 374 7.71 29.64 -3.39
C ARG A 374 7.92 30.50 -2.14
N ASP A 375 6.84 30.79 -1.43
CA ASP A 375 6.89 31.54 -0.18
C ASP A 375 7.43 30.65 0.95
N GLY A 376 8.02 31.25 1.98
CA GLY A 376 8.56 30.50 3.12
C GLY A 376 9.80 29.64 2.83
N GLY A 377 10.51 29.89 1.73
CA GLY A 377 11.73 29.13 1.38
C GLY A 377 11.49 27.86 0.54
N LYS A 378 10.26 27.62 0.11
CA LYS A 378 9.86 26.48 -0.75
C LYS A 378 10.40 26.61 -2.18
N LEU A 379 10.63 25.47 -2.85
CA LEU A 379 11.18 25.43 -4.21
C LEU A 379 10.11 25.62 -5.31
N GLY A 380 8.86 25.24 -5.02
CA GLY A 380 7.72 25.27 -5.95
C GLY A 380 7.69 24.05 -6.89
N GLY A 381 6.93 24.11 -7.99
CA GLY A 381 6.65 22.92 -8.83
C GLY A 381 7.70 22.49 -9.87
N LYS A 382 8.92 23.04 -9.86
CA LYS A 382 9.94 22.79 -10.90
C LYS A 382 11.25 22.30 -10.31
N TYR A 383 11.76 21.20 -10.87
CA TYR A 383 12.96 20.53 -10.35
C TYR A 383 13.84 20.02 -11.49
N LEU A 384 15.15 20.12 -11.32
CA LEU A 384 16.12 19.39 -12.13
C LEU A 384 16.05 17.90 -11.78
N LYS A 385 15.88 17.07 -12.81
CA LYS A 385 15.72 15.61 -12.72
C LYS A 385 16.54 14.90 -13.78
N ALA A 386 16.76 13.60 -13.61
CA ALA A 386 17.33 12.73 -14.63
C ALA A 386 16.25 11.81 -15.20
N ARG A 387 16.18 11.69 -16.52
CA ARG A 387 15.16 10.89 -17.21
C ARG A 387 15.77 9.96 -18.26
N TYR A 388 15.19 8.76 -18.41
CA TYR A 388 15.48 7.87 -19.53
C TYR A 388 14.82 8.32 -20.82
N ILE A 389 15.62 8.53 -21.86
CA ILE A 389 15.19 8.99 -23.18
C ILE A 389 15.55 7.94 -24.24
N SER A 390 14.59 7.59 -25.09
CA SER A 390 14.81 6.67 -26.21
C SER A 390 15.44 7.36 -27.42
N TYR A 391 16.33 6.63 -28.10
CA TYR A 391 16.98 7.01 -29.34
C TYR A 391 16.74 5.95 -30.43
N THR A 392 16.87 6.36 -31.69
CA THR A 392 16.64 5.48 -32.85
C THR A 392 17.77 4.48 -33.08
N ASP A 393 19.01 4.83 -32.68
CA ASP A 393 20.23 4.07 -32.97
C ASP A 393 21.34 4.36 -31.94
N ASP A 394 22.48 3.68 -32.12
CA ASP A 394 23.67 3.76 -31.25
C ASP A 394 24.47 5.06 -31.39
N THR A 395 24.06 5.96 -32.29
CA THR A 395 24.70 7.28 -32.43
C THR A 395 24.18 8.28 -31.40
N PHE A 396 23.02 8.01 -30.78
CA PHE A 396 22.37 8.90 -29.81
C PHE A 396 22.18 10.34 -30.32
N THR A 397 21.90 10.47 -31.62
CA THR A 397 21.68 11.77 -32.29
C THR A 397 20.20 12.11 -32.41
N THR A 398 19.37 11.13 -32.78
CA THR A 398 17.93 11.34 -33.04
C THR A 398 17.11 10.67 -31.94
N LYS A 399 16.42 11.48 -31.14
CA LYS A 399 15.46 11.00 -30.14
C LYS A 399 14.28 10.33 -30.83
N THR A 400 13.81 9.22 -30.28
CA THR A 400 12.60 8.56 -30.77
C THR A 400 11.41 9.50 -30.60
N HIS A 401 10.61 9.68 -31.65
CA HIS A 401 9.46 10.58 -31.60
C HIS A 401 8.41 10.01 -30.65
N ILE A 402 8.03 10.77 -29.61
CA ILE A 402 6.91 10.43 -28.72
C ILE A 402 5.64 10.43 -29.57
N ALA A 403 5.07 9.25 -29.84
CA ALA A 403 3.82 9.15 -30.56
C ALA A 403 2.70 9.81 -29.75
N GLY A 404 1.61 10.23 -30.40
CA GLY A 404 0.46 10.83 -29.71
C GLY A 404 -0.09 9.95 -28.58
N SER A 405 -0.01 8.62 -28.74
CA SER A 405 -0.37 7.61 -27.75
C SER A 405 0.50 7.65 -26.48
N ASP A 406 1.76 8.08 -26.58
CA ASP A 406 2.76 7.94 -25.52
C ASP A 406 2.90 9.21 -24.68
N LYS A 407 2.09 10.24 -24.95
CA LYS A 407 2.11 11.50 -24.21
C LYS A 407 1.83 11.31 -22.71
N HIS A 408 1.04 10.30 -22.37
CA HIS A 408 0.70 9.97 -20.99
C HIS A 408 1.90 9.47 -20.18
N LEU A 409 2.99 9.00 -20.80
CA LEU A 409 4.15 8.46 -20.08
C LEU A 409 4.81 9.51 -19.17
N GLY A 410 4.66 10.80 -19.48
CA GLY A 410 5.18 11.88 -18.64
C GLY A 410 6.67 11.73 -18.37
N ILE A 411 7.05 11.60 -17.09
CA ILE A 411 8.44 11.44 -16.67
C ILE A 411 8.99 10.03 -16.92
N LEU A 412 8.13 9.02 -17.11
CA LEU A 412 8.56 7.64 -17.35
C LEU A 412 9.55 7.55 -18.51
N GLY A 413 10.50 6.62 -18.36
CA GLY A 413 11.31 6.15 -19.47
C GLY A 413 10.48 5.47 -20.57
N PRO A 414 11.09 5.20 -21.74
CA PRO A 414 10.42 4.49 -22.82
C PRO A 414 9.98 3.09 -22.40
N VAL A 415 8.85 2.63 -22.95
CA VAL A 415 8.35 1.28 -22.69
C VAL A 415 9.23 0.24 -23.42
N ILE A 416 9.80 -0.71 -22.68
CA ILE A 416 10.58 -1.81 -23.25
C ILE A 416 9.65 -3.00 -23.46
N LYS A 417 9.36 -3.37 -24.71
CA LYS A 417 8.41 -4.45 -25.04
C LYS A 417 9.10 -5.68 -25.60
N ALA A 418 8.75 -6.87 -25.10
CA ALA A 418 9.28 -8.15 -25.55
C ALA A 418 8.27 -9.30 -25.43
N GLU A 419 8.51 -10.40 -26.15
CA GLU A 419 7.73 -11.63 -26.01
C GLU A 419 8.52 -12.73 -25.30
N ALA A 420 7.81 -13.72 -24.76
CA ALA A 420 8.41 -14.94 -24.24
C ALA A 420 9.37 -15.59 -25.26
N GLY A 421 10.63 -15.79 -24.82
CA GLY A 421 11.74 -16.30 -25.61
C GLY A 421 12.67 -15.22 -26.18
N ASP A 422 12.25 -13.96 -26.26
CA ASP A 422 13.05 -12.87 -26.84
C ASP A 422 14.28 -12.52 -25.98
N VAL A 423 15.26 -11.88 -26.62
CA VAL A 423 16.43 -11.30 -25.95
C VAL A 423 16.39 -9.80 -26.10
N ILE A 424 16.34 -9.10 -24.97
CA ILE A 424 16.34 -7.64 -24.89
C ILE A 424 17.79 -7.16 -24.78
N ILE A 425 18.20 -6.29 -25.70
CA ILE A 425 19.52 -5.68 -25.73
C ILE A 425 19.35 -4.18 -25.55
N VAL A 426 19.76 -3.64 -24.40
CA VAL A 426 19.68 -2.21 -24.11
C VAL A 426 21.07 -1.60 -24.19
N THR A 427 21.29 -0.74 -25.18
CA THR A 427 22.50 0.10 -25.24
C THR A 427 22.21 1.37 -24.45
N PHE A 428 22.79 1.46 -23.27
CA PHE A 428 22.66 2.58 -22.36
C PHE A 428 23.81 3.57 -22.54
N LEU A 429 23.51 4.86 -22.67
CA LEU A 429 24.48 5.95 -22.64
C LEU A 429 24.17 6.87 -21.46
N ASN A 430 25.14 7.08 -20.58
CA ASN A 430 24.96 8.03 -19.50
C ASN A 430 25.37 9.45 -19.96
N ARG A 431 24.40 10.34 -20.16
CA ARG A 431 24.65 11.77 -20.49
C ARG A 431 24.45 12.69 -19.30
N ALA A 432 24.10 12.15 -18.14
CA ALA A 432 23.97 12.89 -16.90
C ALA A 432 25.33 13.11 -16.22
N THR A 433 25.32 13.82 -15.10
CA THR A 433 26.56 14.21 -14.39
C THR A 433 27.02 13.19 -13.34
N ARG A 434 26.25 12.12 -13.10
CA ARG A 434 26.53 11.10 -12.07
C ARG A 434 26.47 9.70 -12.65
N ASP A 435 27.04 8.74 -11.95
CA ASP A 435 26.98 7.34 -12.34
C ASP A 435 25.54 6.82 -12.20
N TYR A 436 25.04 6.17 -13.24
CA TYR A 436 23.71 5.54 -13.24
C TYR A 436 23.79 4.13 -13.84
N SER A 437 22.74 3.34 -13.67
CA SER A 437 22.64 1.99 -14.23
C SER A 437 21.22 1.71 -14.72
N ILE A 438 20.98 0.53 -15.31
CA ILE A 438 19.63 0.04 -15.57
C ILE A 438 19.48 -1.37 -15.01
N GLN A 439 18.53 -1.54 -14.10
CA GLN A 439 18.16 -2.78 -13.44
C GLN A 439 16.71 -3.16 -13.78
N PRO A 440 16.46 -4.30 -14.43
CA PRO A 440 15.11 -4.76 -14.73
C PRO A 440 14.52 -5.67 -13.63
N HIS A 441 13.20 -5.63 -13.47
CA HIS A 441 12.43 -6.68 -12.81
C HIS A 441 11.94 -7.73 -13.81
N GLY A 442 11.69 -8.95 -13.33
CA GLY A 442 10.99 -10.00 -14.09
C GLY A 442 11.77 -10.62 -15.26
N LEU A 443 13.06 -10.26 -15.44
CA LEU A 443 13.89 -10.74 -16.55
C LEU A 443 15.08 -11.57 -16.06
N HIS A 444 15.57 -12.47 -16.91
CA HIS A 444 16.76 -13.26 -16.63
C HIS A 444 18.01 -12.58 -17.21
N TYR A 445 19.09 -12.53 -16.43
CA TYR A 445 20.36 -11.95 -16.88
C TYR A 445 21.55 -12.61 -16.20
N GLU A 446 22.69 -12.59 -16.89
CA GLU A 446 23.97 -13.04 -16.33
C GLU A 446 24.52 -11.95 -15.39
N LYS A 447 25.30 -12.33 -14.37
CA LYS A 447 25.84 -11.40 -13.38
C LYS A 447 26.62 -10.22 -13.99
N ALA A 448 27.23 -10.41 -15.17
CA ALA A 448 27.92 -9.34 -15.89
C ALA A 448 27.00 -8.20 -16.38
N TYR A 449 25.70 -8.46 -16.55
CA TYR A 449 24.68 -7.52 -17.03
C TYR A 449 23.71 -7.07 -15.92
N GLU A 450 24.04 -7.34 -14.66
CA GLU A 450 23.26 -6.86 -13.52
C GLU A 450 23.53 -5.36 -13.26
N GLY A 451 22.46 -4.60 -13.03
CA GLY A 451 22.50 -3.15 -12.84
C GLY A 451 22.69 -2.72 -11.38
N ALA A 452 22.63 -3.65 -10.43
CA ALA A 452 22.78 -3.39 -9.00
C ALA A 452 24.18 -3.79 -8.47
N LYS A 453 24.72 -2.98 -7.56
CA LYS A 453 26.05 -3.17 -6.97
C LYS A 453 25.95 -3.78 -5.57
N TYR A 454 26.56 -4.95 -5.37
CA TYR A 454 26.77 -5.58 -4.07
C TYR A 454 28.00 -6.49 -4.11
N GLN A 455 28.53 -6.85 -2.94
CA GLN A 455 29.75 -7.66 -2.83
C GLN A 455 29.44 -9.15 -2.99
N ASP A 456 29.54 -9.67 -4.22
CA ASP A 456 29.40 -11.10 -4.53
C ASP A 456 30.62 -11.69 -5.27
N GLY A 457 31.72 -10.92 -5.36
CA GLY A 457 32.94 -11.32 -6.03
C GLY A 457 32.89 -11.28 -7.56
N THR A 458 31.80 -10.79 -8.16
CA THR A 458 31.66 -10.68 -9.62
C THR A 458 31.92 -9.25 -10.13
N GLN A 459 32.47 -9.13 -11.34
CA GLN A 459 32.69 -7.83 -11.98
C GLN A 459 31.43 -7.40 -12.74
N LYS A 460 30.75 -6.38 -12.24
CA LYS A 460 29.50 -5.84 -12.80
C LYS A 460 29.74 -4.48 -13.42
N ALA A 461 30.29 -4.45 -14.63
CA ALA A 461 30.58 -3.18 -15.33
C ALA A 461 29.31 -2.35 -15.63
N GLY A 462 28.15 -3.02 -15.72
CA GLY A 462 26.84 -2.36 -15.87
C GLY A 462 26.20 -1.90 -14.56
N ALA A 463 26.77 -2.20 -13.40
CA ALA A 463 26.18 -1.80 -12.11
C ALA A 463 26.43 -0.33 -11.75
N SER A 464 27.30 0.36 -12.50
CA SER A 464 27.62 1.77 -12.34
C SER A 464 28.30 2.25 -13.63
N VAL A 465 27.56 3.00 -14.45
CA VAL A 465 28.02 3.51 -15.75
C VAL A 465 28.35 4.99 -15.57
N ALA A 466 29.62 5.34 -15.74
CA ALA A 466 30.09 6.70 -15.52
C ALA A 466 29.55 7.71 -16.55
N PRO A 467 29.52 9.02 -16.24
CA PRO A 467 29.18 10.07 -17.18
C PRO A 467 29.96 9.99 -18.49
N GLY A 468 29.26 10.02 -19.62
CA GLY A 468 29.82 9.92 -20.97
C GLY A 468 30.14 8.49 -21.44
N GLU A 469 30.08 7.50 -20.54
CA GLU A 469 30.31 6.10 -20.87
C GLU A 469 29.04 5.41 -21.35
N ARG A 470 29.23 4.30 -22.07
CA ARG A 470 28.14 3.46 -22.59
C ARG A 470 28.28 2.02 -22.09
N PHE A 471 27.15 1.37 -21.84
CA PHE A 471 27.11 -0.05 -21.49
C PHE A 471 25.98 -0.76 -22.25
N VAL A 472 26.18 -2.03 -22.57
CA VAL A 472 25.18 -2.84 -23.27
C VAL A 472 24.68 -3.94 -22.35
N TYR A 473 23.43 -3.81 -21.92
CA TYR A 473 22.74 -4.83 -21.14
C TYR A 473 22.15 -5.90 -22.06
N ARG A 474 22.20 -7.16 -21.63
CA ARG A 474 21.59 -8.29 -22.31
C ARG A 474 20.71 -9.06 -21.33
N TRP A 475 19.40 -9.01 -21.55
CA TRP A 475 18.40 -9.70 -20.74
C TRP A 475 17.63 -10.71 -21.58
N ARG A 476 17.28 -11.86 -20.99
CA ARG A 476 16.52 -12.93 -21.64
C ARG A 476 15.15 -13.03 -21.01
N VAL A 477 14.14 -13.13 -21.87
CA VAL A 477 12.77 -13.43 -21.45
C VAL A 477 12.61 -14.95 -21.53
N LEU A 478 12.91 -15.67 -20.44
CA LEU A 478 12.82 -17.14 -20.45
C LEU A 478 11.36 -17.61 -20.42
N GLU A 479 10.55 -17.00 -19.56
CA GLU A 479 9.15 -17.32 -19.38
C GLU A 479 8.31 -16.05 -19.49
N GLY A 480 7.10 -16.18 -20.03
CA GLY A 480 6.13 -15.08 -20.14
C GLY A 480 4.86 -15.36 -19.34
N PRO A 481 3.81 -14.56 -19.52
CA PRO A 481 2.57 -14.71 -18.77
C PRO A 481 1.97 -16.12 -18.92
N SER A 482 1.47 -16.67 -17.81
CA SER A 482 0.86 -18.02 -17.75
C SER A 482 -0.46 -18.09 -18.53
N SER A 483 -1.07 -19.28 -18.62
CA SER A 483 -2.36 -19.43 -19.31
C SER A 483 -3.50 -18.64 -18.67
N SER A 484 -3.48 -18.46 -17.34
CA SER A 484 -4.47 -17.66 -16.59
C SER A 484 -4.20 -16.16 -16.65
N ASP A 485 -2.95 -15.76 -16.88
CA ASP A 485 -2.58 -14.34 -16.91
C ASP A 485 -3.10 -13.63 -18.17
N PRO A 486 -3.21 -12.29 -18.11
CA PRO A 486 -3.40 -11.45 -19.28
C PRO A 486 -2.37 -11.71 -20.39
N ALA A 487 -2.65 -11.20 -21.60
CA ALA A 487 -1.77 -11.42 -22.75
C ALA A 487 -0.36 -10.84 -22.53
N CYS A 488 -0.25 -9.79 -21.73
CA CYS A 488 1.00 -9.14 -21.36
C CYS A 488 1.00 -8.81 -19.86
N LEU A 489 2.18 -8.93 -19.25
CA LEU A 489 2.46 -8.47 -17.89
C LEU A 489 3.45 -7.30 -17.96
N SER A 490 3.33 -6.40 -16.99
CA SER A 490 4.23 -5.25 -16.87
C SER A 490 5.20 -5.46 -15.71
N TYR A 491 6.40 -4.94 -15.86
CA TYR A 491 7.47 -4.91 -14.87
C TYR A 491 8.10 -3.51 -14.87
N LEU A 492 9.00 -3.25 -13.92
CA LEU A 492 9.73 -1.99 -13.81
C LEU A 492 11.20 -2.18 -14.16
N TYR A 493 11.80 -1.16 -14.78
CA TYR A 493 13.24 -0.94 -14.77
C TYR A 493 13.57 0.39 -14.12
N TYR A 494 14.72 0.46 -13.46
CA TYR A 494 15.15 1.62 -12.70
C TYR A 494 16.68 1.64 -12.58
N SER A 495 17.27 2.77 -12.17
CA SER A 495 18.69 2.79 -11.82
C SER A 495 18.90 2.24 -10.40
N ALA A 496 19.93 1.42 -10.23
CA ALA A 496 20.23 0.71 -8.98
C ALA A 496 21.67 0.96 -8.51
N VAL A 497 22.26 2.10 -8.88
CA VAL A 497 23.51 2.58 -8.27
C VAL A 497 23.21 3.01 -6.84
N ASP A 498 22.18 3.82 -6.68
CA ASP A 498 21.52 4.15 -5.42
C ASP A 498 20.01 4.08 -5.65
N PRO A 499 19.36 2.93 -5.38
CA PRO A 499 17.95 2.72 -5.71
C PRO A 499 17.00 3.79 -5.15
N VAL A 500 17.31 4.35 -3.97
CA VAL A 500 16.45 5.36 -3.32
C VAL A 500 16.62 6.70 -4.03
N ARG A 501 17.86 7.17 -4.16
CA ARG A 501 18.12 8.49 -4.73
C ARG A 501 17.93 8.55 -6.23
N ASP A 502 18.28 7.49 -6.95
CA ASP A 502 18.18 7.44 -8.40
C ASP A 502 16.71 7.42 -8.86
N THR A 503 15.84 6.69 -8.15
CA THR A 503 14.41 6.64 -8.47
C THR A 503 13.73 7.98 -8.16
N ASN A 504 13.98 8.56 -6.98
CA ASN A 504 13.50 9.91 -6.65
C ASN A 504 14.04 10.99 -7.61
N SER A 505 15.24 10.81 -8.16
CA SER A 505 15.80 11.69 -9.21
C SER A 505 15.09 11.56 -10.57
N GLY A 506 14.27 10.52 -10.80
CA GLY A 506 13.45 10.33 -12.00
C GLY A 506 13.82 9.15 -12.91
N LEU A 507 14.72 8.25 -12.49
CA LEU A 507 15.25 7.18 -13.35
C LEU A 507 14.50 5.85 -13.19
N PHE A 508 13.33 5.78 -13.82
CA PHE A 508 12.51 4.56 -13.87
C PHE A 508 11.71 4.49 -15.18
N GLY A 509 11.23 3.30 -15.52
CA GLY A 509 10.32 3.08 -16.65
C GLY A 509 9.73 1.68 -16.70
N PRO A 510 8.74 1.47 -17.58
CA PRO A 510 8.04 0.18 -17.66
C PRO A 510 8.69 -0.79 -18.67
N ILE A 511 8.72 -2.07 -18.31
CA ILE A 511 8.93 -3.20 -19.20
C ILE A 511 7.59 -3.90 -19.40
N GLN A 512 7.30 -4.36 -20.61
CA GLN A 512 6.15 -5.20 -20.90
C GLN A 512 6.60 -6.51 -21.53
N VAL A 513 6.19 -7.62 -20.92
CA VAL A 513 6.46 -8.98 -21.40
C VAL A 513 5.16 -9.64 -21.81
N CYS A 514 5.08 -10.04 -23.07
CA CYS A 514 3.89 -10.62 -23.67
C CYS A 514 4.04 -12.11 -24.00
N LYS A 515 2.91 -12.79 -24.14
CA LYS A 515 2.85 -14.12 -24.75
C LYS A 515 3.36 -14.05 -26.20
N LYS A 516 3.95 -15.14 -26.68
CA LYS A 516 4.53 -15.23 -28.03
C LYS A 516 3.46 -15.02 -29.12
N GLY A 517 3.76 -14.14 -30.08
CA GLY A 517 2.89 -13.80 -31.21
C GLY A 517 1.79 -12.75 -30.91
N VAL A 518 1.81 -12.13 -29.73
CA VAL A 518 0.86 -11.07 -29.33
C VAL A 518 1.27 -9.70 -29.87
N LEU A 519 2.58 -9.44 -29.97
CA LEU A 519 3.11 -8.18 -30.47
C LEU A 519 3.15 -8.22 -32.01
N ASP A 520 2.73 -7.12 -32.62
CA ASP A 520 2.85 -6.89 -34.05
C ASP A 520 4.30 -6.50 -34.44
N GLY A 521 4.53 -6.27 -35.74
CA GLY A 521 5.85 -5.85 -36.24
C GLY A 521 6.33 -4.50 -35.72
N SER A 522 5.43 -3.67 -35.19
CA SER A 522 5.70 -2.36 -34.59
C SER A 522 5.95 -2.43 -33.07
N GLY A 523 5.76 -3.61 -32.46
CA GLY A 523 5.90 -3.80 -31.02
C GLY A 523 4.65 -3.42 -30.22
N HIS A 524 3.51 -3.15 -30.88
CA HIS A 524 2.23 -2.94 -30.22
C HIS A 524 1.44 -4.24 -30.17
N GLN A 525 0.55 -4.39 -29.19
CA GLN A 525 -0.44 -5.46 -29.24
C GLN A 525 -1.34 -5.23 -30.47
N HIS A 526 -1.80 -6.31 -31.11
CA HIS A 526 -2.64 -6.20 -32.31
C HIS A 526 -3.83 -5.25 -32.06
N ALA A 527 -3.85 -4.11 -32.75
CA ALA A 527 -4.83 -3.03 -32.60
C ALA A 527 -6.29 -3.48 -32.77
N ASN A 528 -6.48 -4.62 -33.46
CA ASN A 528 -7.79 -5.28 -33.63
C ASN A 528 -8.39 -5.80 -32.31
N LYS A 529 -7.59 -5.90 -31.23
CA LYS A 529 -7.99 -6.42 -29.92
C LYS A 529 -7.91 -5.38 -28.80
N ILE A 530 -6.92 -4.49 -28.84
CA ILE A 530 -6.70 -3.45 -27.82
C ILE A 530 -6.48 -2.13 -28.56
N GLN A 531 -7.30 -1.13 -28.26
CA GLN A 531 -7.24 0.18 -28.91
C GLN A 531 -6.28 1.12 -28.18
N HIS A 532 -6.26 1.06 -26.84
CA HIS A 532 -5.43 1.91 -26.00
C HIS A 532 -4.67 1.11 -24.94
N GLU A 533 -3.43 1.52 -24.69
CA GLU A 533 -2.55 0.94 -23.68
C GLU A 533 -1.88 2.06 -22.90
N PHE A 534 -2.16 2.12 -21.60
CA PHE A 534 -1.67 3.18 -20.71
C PHE A 534 -0.78 2.62 -19.62
N PHE A 535 0.32 3.30 -19.35
CA PHE A 535 1.21 3.01 -18.22
C PHE A 535 1.12 4.14 -17.22
N LEU A 536 0.68 3.86 -15.99
CA LEU A 536 0.54 4.83 -14.91
C LEU A 536 1.36 4.40 -13.70
N LEU A 537 2.35 5.20 -13.37
CA LEU A 537 3.14 5.07 -12.15
C LEU A 537 2.59 5.99 -11.08
N PHE A 538 2.28 5.40 -9.93
CA PHE A 538 1.88 6.08 -8.70
C PHE A 538 3.06 6.05 -7.75
N SER A 539 3.52 7.25 -7.37
CA SER A 539 4.69 7.43 -6.50
C SER A 539 4.68 8.83 -5.90
N VAL A 540 5.02 8.94 -4.62
CA VAL A 540 5.41 10.19 -3.97
C VAL A 540 6.88 10.42 -4.30
N MET A 541 7.15 11.36 -5.21
CA MET A 541 8.52 11.71 -5.58
C MET A 541 9.11 12.63 -4.52
N ASP A 542 9.94 12.07 -3.65
CA ASP A 542 10.61 12.83 -2.60
C ASP A 542 11.85 13.52 -3.16
N GLU A 543 11.72 14.81 -3.50
CA GLU A 543 12.84 15.60 -4.02
C GLU A 543 13.92 15.88 -2.97
N ASN A 544 13.66 15.63 -1.67
CA ASN A 544 14.68 15.71 -0.63
C ASN A 544 15.72 14.59 -0.78
N GLU A 545 15.31 13.43 -1.29
CA GLU A 545 16.21 12.30 -1.60
C GLU A 545 16.78 12.36 -3.02
N SER A 546 16.49 13.42 -3.78
CA SER A 546 17.04 13.61 -5.13
C SER A 546 18.52 13.97 -5.09
N TRP A 547 19.30 13.43 -6.03
CA TRP A 547 20.70 13.84 -6.24
C TRP A 547 20.84 15.32 -6.61
N TYR A 548 19.74 15.94 -7.05
CA TYR A 548 19.70 17.30 -7.55
C TYR A 548 19.21 18.31 -6.53
N LEU A 549 18.93 17.92 -5.28
CA LEU A 549 18.40 18.81 -4.24
C LEU A 549 19.24 20.09 -4.10
N GLU A 550 20.56 19.98 -3.91
CA GLU A 550 21.44 21.14 -3.75
C GLU A 550 21.37 22.09 -4.95
N LYS A 551 21.40 21.54 -6.18
CA LYS A 551 21.28 22.34 -7.41
C LYS A 551 19.90 22.98 -7.54
N ASN A 552 18.85 22.29 -7.11
CA ASN A 552 17.49 22.82 -7.11
C ASN A 552 17.33 23.95 -6.09
N ILE A 553 17.96 23.87 -4.93
CA ILE A 553 18.01 24.97 -3.95
C ILE A 553 18.78 26.16 -4.53
N GLU A 554 19.92 25.93 -5.19
CA GLU A 554 20.68 27.00 -5.85
C GLU A 554 19.90 27.69 -6.98
N GLU A 555 19.12 26.94 -7.76
CA GLU A 555 18.41 27.45 -8.94
C GLU A 555 17.01 28.03 -8.61
N PHE A 556 16.26 27.37 -7.73
CA PHE A 556 14.86 27.69 -7.43
C PHE A 556 14.63 28.16 -5.99
N GLY A 557 15.57 27.95 -5.07
CA GLY A 557 15.45 28.33 -3.67
C GLY A 557 15.65 29.82 -3.38
N SER A 558 15.58 30.17 -2.09
CA SER A 558 15.80 31.52 -1.55
C SER A 558 16.79 31.48 -0.39
N SER A 559 17.07 32.64 0.23
CA SER A 559 17.91 32.70 1.45
C SER A 559 17.30 31.96 2.64
N ASP A 560 16.00 31.70 2.58
CA ASP A 560 15.22 31.15 3.68
C ASP A 560 14.96 29.64 3.47
N SER A 561 15.47 29.06 2.38
CA SER A 561 15.39 27.62 2.11
C SER A 561 16.29 26.85 3.09
N ASP A 562 15.66 26.08 3.97
CA ASP A 562 16.33 25.24 4.96
C ASP A 562 15.95 23.76 4.76
N PRO A 563 16.87 22.89 4.31
CA PRO A 563 16.64 21.46 4.15
C PRO A 563 16.24 20.71 5.43
N ALA A 564 16.56 21.27 6.60
CA ALA A 564 16.19 20.67 7.88
C ALA A 564 14.77 21.04 8.34
N ASN A 565 14.11 21.98 7.66
CA ASN A 565 12.77 22.42 8.00
C ASN A 565 11.70 21.43 7.48
N GLU A 566 10.79 21.00 8.35
CA GLU A 566 9.72 20.05 7.99
C GLU A 566 8.77 20.58 6.90
N GLU A 567 8.44 21.87 6.91
CA GLU A 567 7.59 22.49 5.88
C GLU A 567 8.30 22.49 4.52
N PHE A 568 9.62 22.71 4.51
CA PHE A 568 10.44 22.58 3.30
C PHE A 568 10.45 21.12 2.80
N GLN A 569 10.65 20.15 3.69
CA GLN A 569 10.66 18.74 3.32
C GLN A 569 9.31 18.28 2.76
N GLU A 570 8.20 18.63 3.43
CA GLU A 570 6.86 18.30 2.94
C GLU A 570 6.56 18.98 1.59
N SER A 571 6.99 20.23 1.37
CA SER A 571 6.80 20.92 0.09
C SER A 571 7.46 20.19 -1.10
N ASN A 572 8.51 19.41 -0.83
CA ASN A 572 9.28 18.68 -1.82
C ASN A 572 8.78 17.23 -2.04
N LYS A 573 7.74 16.79 -1.33
CA LYS A 573 7.12 15.47 -1.51
C LYS A 573 6.02 15.55 -2.57
N MET A 574 6.39 15.32 -3.82
CA MET A 574 5.51 15.51 -4.97
C MET A 574 4.66 14.27 -5.26
N HIS A 575 3.40 14.30 -4.82
CA HIS A 575 2.44 13.19 -4.96
C HIS A 575 1.91 13.11 -6.39
N ALA A 576 2.57 12.33 -7.25
CA ALA A 576 2.40 12.45 -8.70
C ALA A 576 1.98 11.15 -9.40
N VAL A 577 1.23 11.30 -10.50
CA VAL A 577 0.97 10.22 -11.46
C VAL A 577 1.80 10.50 -12.72
N ASN A 578 2.75 9.63 -13.05
CA ASN A 578 3.72 9.83 -14.13
C ASN A 578 4.47 11.18 -14.04
N GLY A 579 4.66 11.70 -12.83
CA GLY A 579 5.30 13.00 -12.60
C GLY A 579 4.39 14.21 -12.79
N TYR A 580 3.07 14.03 -12.91
CA TYR A 580 2.11 15.14 -12.96
C TYR A 580 1.16 15.16 -11.76
N MET A 581 0.79 16.36 -11.33
CA MET A 581 -0.12 16.60 -10.20
C MET A 581 -1.37 17.39 -10.63
N TYR A 582 -2.41 17.34 -9.80
CA TYR A 582 -3.62 18.16 -9.91
C TYR A 582 -4.29 18.17 -11.31
N GLY A 583 -4.37 17.00 -11.96
CA GLY A 583 -5.02 16.83 -13.27
C GLY A 583 -4.20 17.27 -14.49
N ASN A 584 -2.90 17.54 -14.32
CA ASN A 584 -2.03 17.99 -15.41
C ASN A 584 -1.54 16.88 -16.36
N LEU A 585 -1.85 15.60 -16.08
CA LEU A 585 -1.44 14.46 -16.89
C LEU A 585 -2.13 14.45 -18.27
N PRO A 586 -1.39 14.63 -19.39
CA PRO A 586 -2.01 14.70 -20.71
C PRO A 586 -2.19 13.31 -21.35
N GLY A 587 -3.08 13.20 -22.33
CA GLY A 587 -3.14 12.05 -23.25
C GLY A 587 -3.89 10.83 -22.73
N LEU A 588 -4.69 10.97 -21.67
CA LEU A 588 -5.67 9.96 -21.23
C LEU A 588 -7.04 10.22 -21.89
N ASP A 589 -7.09 10.19 -23.22
CA ASP A 589 -8.34 10.34 -23.97
C ASP A 589 -8.82 8.96 -24.42
N LEU A 590 -10.08 8.63 -24.12
CA LEU A 590 -10.72 7.34 -24.42
C LEU A 590 -12.05 7.55 -25.12
N CYS A 591 -12.42 6.65 -26.05
CA CYS A 591 -13.77 6.59 -26.59
C CYS A 591 -14.59 5.47 -25.95
N ASN A 592 -15.91 5.66 -25.88
CA ASN A 592 -16.83 4.64 -25.39
C ASN A 592 -16.77 3.37 -26.23
N GLY A 593 -16.70 2.23 -25.55
CA GLY A 593 -16.66 0.91 -26.15
C GLY A 593 -15.27 0.46 -26.60
N GLU A 594 -14.23 1.28 -26.41
CA GLU A 594 -12.85 0.90 -26.72
C GLU A 594 -12.26 -0.01 -25.64
N HIS A 595 -11.64 -1.11 -26.06
CA HIS A 595 -10.91 -1.98 -25.15
C HIS A 595 -9.56 -1.36 -24.80
N THR A 596 -9.40 -1.07 -23.51
CA THR A 596 -8.24 -0.38 -22.94
C THR A 596 -7.53 -1.27 -21.94
N MET A 597 -6.20 -1.32 -22.05
CA MET A 597 -5.34 -1.98 -21.06
C MET A 597 -4.65 -0.92 -20.21
N TRP A 598 -4.80 -1.05 -18.88
CA TRP A 598 -4.11 -0.20 -17.92
C TRP A 598 -3.02 -1.00 -17.23
N HIS A 599 -1.80 -0.49 -17.31
CA HIS A 599 -0.63 -1.00 -16.60
C HIS A 599 -0.29 -0.04 -15.47
N ILE A 600 -0.66 -0.44 -14.26
CA ILE A 600 -0.49 0.34 -13.05
C ILE A 600 0.80 -0.10 -12.37
N LEU A 601 1.65 0.86 -12.03
CA LEU A 601 2.94 0.62 -11.41
C LEU A 601 3.00 1.40 -10.09
N GLY A 602 3.57 0.80 -9.05
CA GLY A 602 3.87 1.45 -7.78
C GLY A 602 5.37 1.50 -7.53
N LEU A 603 5.86 2.62 -7.01
CA LEU A 603 7.25 2.82 -6.65
C LEU A 603 7.33 3.82 -5.50
N GLY A 604 8.31 3.64 -4.60
CA GLY A 604 8.55 4.54 -3.48
C GLY A 604 8.77 3.79 -2.17
N THR A 605 8.32 4.34 -1.04
CA THR A 605 8.56 3.83 0.32
C THR A 605 7.28 3.28 0.97
N GLU A 606 7.32 2.96 2.26
CA GLU A 606 6.16 2.51 3.04
C GLU A 606 4.94 3.44 3.02
N VAL A 607 5.11 4.73 2.71
CA VAL A 607 4.00 5.67 2.56
C VAL A 607 3.29 5.55 1.20
N ASP A 608 3.88 4.84 0.22
CA ASP A 608 3.35 4.67 -1.13
C ASP A 608 2.32 3.53 -1.23
N ILE A 609 1.28 3.61 -0.39
CA ILE A 609 0.11 2.75 -0.46
C ILE A 609 -1.00 3.49 -1.22
N HIS A 610 -1.18 3.15 -2.49
CA HIS A 610 -2.05 3.89 -3.41
C HIS A 610 -3.36 3.13 -3.66
N GLY A 611 -4.49 3.84 -3.48
CA GLY A 611 -5.83 3.38 -3.85
C GLY A 611 -6.25 3.98 -5.20
N VAL A 612 -5.92 3.31 -6.29
CA VAL A 612 -6.22 3.80 -7.64
C VAL A 612 -7.68 3.52 -7.98
N TYR A 613 -8.51 4.55 -7.93
CA TYR A 613 -9.94 4.49 -8.22
C TYR A 613 -10.25 5.06 -9.62
N PHE A 614 -11.00 4.31 -10.41
CA PHE A 614 -11.49 4.74 -11.72
C PHE A 614 -12.95 5.17 -11.60
N GLU A 615 -13.18 6.48 -11.48
CA GLU A 615 -14.54 7.01 -11.36
C GLU A 615 -15.37 6.72 -12.63
N GLY A 616 -16.60 6.26 -12.41
CA GLY A 616 -17.59 6.05 -13.48
C GLY A 616 -17.36 4.83 -14.38
N ASN A 617 -16.30 4.04 -14.18
CA ASN A 617 -16.00 2.84 -14.98
C ASN A 617 -15.50 1.71 -14.07
N THR A 618 -15.73 0.45 -14.48
CA THR A 618 -15.16 -0.72 -13.81
C THR A 618 -14.19 -1.45 -14.71
N PHE A 619 -13.22 -2.15 -14.12
CA PHE A 619 -12.27 -2.99 -14.81
C PHE A 619 -12.39 -4.44 -14.35
N GLN A 620 -11.92 -5.36 -15.19
CA GLN A 620 -11.84 -6.78 -14.87
C GLN A 620 -10.45 -7.17 -14.38
N ARG A 621 -10.42 -7.89 -13.26
CA ARG A 621 -9.23 -8.53 -12.70
C ARG A 621 -9.62 -9.88 -12.09
N ASP A 622 -8.91 -10.94 -12.47
CA ASP A 622 -9.08 -12.30 -11.91
C ASP A 622 -10.53 -12.81 -11.94
N GLY A 623 -11.28 -12.45 -12.99
CA GLY A 623 -12.69 -12.83 -13.16
C GLY A 623 -13.69 -12.02 -12.33
N MET A 624 -13.24 -10.99 -11.60
CA MET A 624 -14.07 -10.07 -10.84
C MET A 624 -14.08 -8.67 -11.47
N ASN A 625 -15.21 -7.98 -11.39
CA ASN A 625 -15.31 -6.56 -11.71
C ASN A 625 -14.99 -5.74 -10.45
N ARG A 626 -14.07 -4.78 -10.56
CA ARG A 626 -13.72 -3.83 -9.51
C ARG A 626 -13.53 -2.44 -10.11
N ASP A 627 -13.52 -1.42 -9.26
CA ASP A 627 -13.28 -0.02 -9.61
C ASP A 627 -12.02 0.56 -8.94
N THR A 628 -11.51 -0.12 -7.92
CA THR A 628 -10.37 0.31 -7.10
C THR A 628 -9.25 -0.73 -7.07
N LEU A 629 -8.00 -0.27 -7.21
CA LEU A 629 -6.78 -1.08 -7.12
C LEU A 629 -5.88 -0.59 -5.99
N SER A 630 -5.46 -1.51 -5.12
CA SER A 630 -4.37 -1.25 -4.18
C SER A 630 -3.03 -1.51 -4.87
N VAL A 631 -2.12 -0.55 -4.75
CA VAL A 631 -0.79 -0.55 -5.37
C VAL A 631 0.23 -0.17 -4.29
N PHE A 632 1.31 -0.95 -4.23
CA PHE A 632 2.41 -0.80 -3.26
C PHE A 632 3.75 -0.59 -4.00
N PRO A 633 4.83 -0.19 -3.32
CA PRO A 633 6.15 -0.09 -3.94
C PRO A 633 6.55 -1.36 -4.68
N HIS A 634 7.12 -1.20 -5.88
CA HIS A 634 7.57 -2.28 -6.74
C HIS A 634 6.45 -3.25 -7.20
N THR A 635 5.17 -2.90 -7.02
CA THR A 635 4.06 -3.69 -7.55
C THR A 635 3.66 -3.22 -8.94
N THR A 636 3.25 -4.16 -9.77
CA THR A 636 2.78 -3.91 -11.13
C THR A 636 1.51 -4.71 -11.38
N VAL A 637 0.44 -4.02 -11.74
CA VAL A 637 -0.88 -4.61 -11.97
C VAL A 637 -1.33 -4.28 -13.38
N THR A 638 -1.85 -5.28 -14.09
CA THR A 638 -2.46 -5.08 -15.42
C THR A 638 -3.94 -5.36 -15.34
N VAL A 639 -4.77 -4.41 -15.77
CA VAL A 639 -6.23 -4.54 -15.79
C VAL A 639 -6.81 -4.19 -17.16
N SER A 640 -7.91 -4.87 -17.50
CA SER A 640 -8.65 -4.65 -18.73
C SER A 640 -9.91 -3.85 -18.42
N MET A 641 -10.12 -2.76 -19.15
CA MET A 641 -11.28 -1.87 -19.01
C MET A 641 -11.98 -1.69 -20.36
N THR A 642 -13.31 -1.63 -20.34
CA THR A 642 -14.11 -1.21 -21.50
C THR A 642 -15.03 -0.09 -21.02
N PRO A 643 -14.75 1.17 -21.37
CA PRO A 643 -15.54 2.30 -20.90
C PRO A 643 -16.95 2.21 -21.48
N ASP A 644 -17.97 2.23 -20.62
CA ASP A 644 -19.39 2.11 -21.01
C ASP A 644 -20.21 3.36 -20.66
N ASN A 645 -19.69 4.24 -19.79
CA ASN A 645 -20.33 5.48 -19.41
C ASN A 645 -19.87 6.66 -20.29
N ASN A 646 -20.82 7.38 -20.88
CA ASN A 646 -20.57 8.63 -21.60
C ASN A 646 -20.85 9.81 -20.67
N ASP A 647 -19.81 10.46 -20.14
CA ASP A 647 -20.02 11.78 -19.52
C ASP A 647 -20.23 12.83 -20.63
N PRO A 648 -21.38 13.54 -20.68
CA PRO A 648 -21.61 14.61 -21.66
C PRO A 648 -20.73 15.85 -21.44
N ASN A 649 -19.97 15.94 -20.35
CA ASN A 649 -19.05 17.05 -20.07
C ASN A 649 -17.57 16.64 -20.26
N PRO A 650 -16.91 17.03 -21.37
CA PRO A 650 -15.50 16.71 -21.62
C PRO A 650 -14.51 17.37 -20.64
N SER A 651 -14.99 18.21 -19.72
CA SER A 651 -14.23 18.84 -18.64
C SER A 651 -14.09 17.96 -17.39
N ASN A 652 -14.91 16.91 -17.23
CA ASN A 652 -14.79 15.94 -16.14
C ASN A 652 -13.79 14.85 -16.54
N LYS A 653 -12.52 15.21 -16.70
CA LYS A 653 -11.43 14.24 -16.81
C LYS A 653 -11.08 13.79 -15.39
N VAL A 654 -11.83 12.84 -14.84
CA VAL A 654 -11.60 12.43 -13.45
C VAL A 654 -11.30 10.93 -13.38
N THR A 655 -10.02 10.58 -13.53
CA THR A 655 -9.50 9.49 -12.72
C THR A 655 -9.26 10.10 -11.34
N GLN A 656 -10.21 9.92 -10.43
CA GLN A 656 -10.10 10.38 -9.05
C GLN A 656 -9.13 9.43 -8.34
N VAL A 657 -7.87 9.83 -8.26
CA VAL A 657 -6.86 9.08 -7.53
C VAL A 657 -6.95 9.50 -6.08
N PHE A 658 -7.45 8.61 -5.22
CA PHE A 658 -7.29 8.77 -3.78
C PHE A 658 -5.89 8.28 -3.40
N VAL A 659 -4.97 9.22 -3.25
CA VAL A 659 -3.76 8.96 -2.47
C VAL A 659 -4.20 9.02 -1.01
N PHE A 660 -4.15 7.89 -0.30
CA PHE A 660 -4.36 7.90 1.14
C PHE A 660 -3.16 8.61 1.77
N LYS A 661 -3.28 9.92 2.00
CA LYS A 661 -2.25 10.70 2.70
C LYS A 661 -2.20 10.19 4.15
N ASN A 662 -1.04 9.68 4.56
CA ASN A 662 -0.72 9.24 5.91
C ASN A 662 -1.70 8.22 6.51
N ILE A 663 -1.51 6.96 6.11
CA ILE A 663 -1.80 5.87 7.03
C ILE A 663 -0.66 5.87 8.08
N PRO A 664 -0.90 6.22 9.36
CA PRO A 664 0.12 6.01 10.39
C PRO A 664 0.48 4.52 10.42
N GLU A 665 1.75 4.20 10.68
CA GLU A 665 2.34 2.85 10.65
C GLU A 665 1.45 1.76 11.29
N GLN A 666 0.60 2.12 12.25
CA GLN A 666 -0.34 1.24 12.93
C GLN A 666 -1.59 0.80 12.12
N THR A 667 -1.91 1.40 10.97
CA THR A 667 -3.10 0.99 10.19
C THR A 667 -2.78 0.07 9.00
N VAL A 668 -1.49 -0.12 8.68
CA VAL A 668 -1.04 -1.12 7.70
C VAL A 668 -1.31 -2.56 8.19
N PHE A 669 -1.59 -2.72 9.49
CA PHE A 669 -1.76 -4.01 10.15
C PHE A 669 -3.03 -4.82 9.76
N PHE A 670 -3.99 -4.26 9.02
CA PHE A 670 -5.31 -4.89 8.85
C PHE A 670 -5.79 -5.13 7.41
N PHE A 671 -5.02 -4.72 6.39
CA PHE A 671 -5.37 -4.95 4.98
C PHE A 671 -4.35 -5.85 4.26
N SER A 672 -4.26 -7.12 4.69
CA SER A 672 -3.64 -8.19 3.90
C SER A 672 -4.42 -9.48 4.05
#